data_AF-A0A3B8Z4Z6-F1
#
_entry.id   AF-A0A3B8Z4Z6-F1
#
_cell.length_a   1.000
_cell.length_b   1.000
_cell.length_c   1.000
_cell.angle_alpha   90.00
_cell.angle_beta   90.00
_cell.angle_gamma   90.00
#
_symmetry.space_group_name_H-M   'P 1'
#
loop_
_entity.id
_entity.type
_entity.pdbx_description
1 polymer ?
#
loop_
_entity_poly.entity_id
_entity_poly.type
_entity_poly.pdbx_seq_one_letter_code
_entity_poly.pdbx_strand_id
1 'polypeptide(L)'
;MRNSNSGHYRSKTIKAGLCTALSALLVSLSFAPSSTAAVVRVGLGIFGGQAKDIVSYSDCTAQTRLLSAVRGDQGGVILNTAGTAWDPIFFGRPGEMDELEADITASTLGSGAGTIFGTLNNGKLIANASCPFNRTGWGTVTNGGVFHNGSAVVERISTVLGHVSGTYVGSDDGNIYRTTDGGTTWTLLATPVAMAQVVSITAYTDDPTNPMLWATVHNAGTTELYPLTYSAGYTVGTMITVPSLDGIIERVFVYPDTAIADAPLIFVTGSSPSNSVYRGAGGGTTWTTTTDAPHYFQQMQFDAANARIYAISGVSVDYGHTFTSMPNQARTLGAIHSNDYSMAIDPNNAGTVFYATDWFIGEFSIATGSWTALGELAGNRGVAAILIDDMDQVSTTTTTKDTFVIGGKTGIGITQDFLTHTGTYPTWTYPIFPASDGAPITATFLQDYDLDGTIMENVFAGNDSGDLYRATNQGLTGGSYTQVFDAQVDAVGYHFDDNTIEITSIVASPSNADDLYISFGDWDTGHVGGGVACSTDNGATWQMDPAWTTAGNSMLVRDIQLTNTKFWVGVGKDDDLDPNHRGMYAKIGSLTGCGTGTFSKATTLANLDASIVYDLDGPTTSPVYVAASGGLFRGELSGSWIWTDMSTVTSIPTGAAEYKAVTYNPAPGGGCAEEFYAATGDQIYRLRLCGGSWSSTLISPTPFEDVNVLLWDELIAGTSSSLSSLGHASRTITKCRAGFDKVRDTYIRSSAKAWRGCFDASLKSGNSCPSAKAAAKLDKATQKIDLSRKCSDDAVTALGASWPGSCVHAQTVSELETCLKEDADTLVASQLERQYGADVAARGGTADKCQKAIGRAYGGLLQQALKQISKCERQIEKDEETECPNASALSSIESAAMRSLSQVSRACSDEDIASLSLLGTGSDCDTATSISEMHICQTTALQEELQSLRTPISDDF
;
A
#
# COMPACT_ATOMS: atom_id res chain seq x y z
N MET A 1 -47.62 70.52 4.08
CA MET A 1 -47.62 71.75 4.92
C MET A 1 -46.50 71.64 5.95
N ARG A 2 -45.54 72.60 5.87
CA ARG A 2 -44.49 73.03 6.83
C ARG A 2 -43.48 71.98 7.35
N ASN A 3 -42.23 71.96 6.87
CA ASN A 3 -41.04 72.81 7.16
C ASN A 3 -40.47 72.71 8.58
N SER A 4 -39.22 72.19 8.73
CA SER A 4 -37.95 72.96 8.87
C SER A 4 -36.85 72.05 9.47
N ASN A 5 -35.76 71.69 8.77
CA ASN A 5 -34.49 72.40 8.52
C ASN A 5 -33.59 72.69 9.75
N SER A 6 -32.42 72.03 9.81
CA SER A 6 -31.04 72.53 10.07
C SER A 6 -30.18 71.36 10.61
N GLY A 7 -28.94 71.07 10.22
CA GLY A 7 -27.99 71.69 9.32
C GLY A 7 -26.56 71.20 9.66
N HIS A 8 -25.76 70.95 8.61
CA HIS A 8 -24.29 71.05 8.49
C HIS A 8 -23.33 69.86 8.65
N TYR A 9 -22.70 69.59 7.49
CA TYR A 9 -21.48 68.88 7.13
C TYR A 9 -20.20 69.34 7.85
N ARG A 10 -19.26 68.41 8.08
CA ARG A 10 -17.90 68.48 7.48
C ARG A 10 -17.25 67.10 7.37
N SER A 11 -16.71 66.87 6.17
CA SER A 11 -15.97 65.70 5.68
C SER A 11 -14.61 65.53 6.38
N LYS A 12 -14.16 64.28 6.52
CA LYS A 12 -12.75 63.88 6.34
C LYS A 12 -12.67 62.48 5.72
N THR A 13 -12.49 62.48 4.41
CA THR A 13 -11.91 61.41 3.60
C THR A 13 -10.47 61.15 4.06
N ILE A 14 -10.13 59.89 4.40
CA ILE A 14 -8.82 59.20 4.26
C ILE A 14 -9.06 57.80 4.85
N LYS A 15 -9.29 56.78 4.01
CA LYS A 15 -9.13 55.34 4.38
C LYS A 15 -9.31 54.33 3.22
N ALA A 16 -9.22 54.76 1.95
CA ALA A 16 -9.35 53.85 0.81
C ALA A 16 -8.00 53.49 0.14
N GLY A 17 -6.89 54.12 0.52
CA GLY A 17 -5.59 53.94 -0.16
C GLY A 17 -4.67 52.85 0.39
N LEU A 18 -4.92 52.33 1.61
CA LEU A 18 -3.99 51.38 2.25
C LEU A 18 -4.28 49.91 1.91
N CYS A 19 -5.51 49.55 1.53
CA CYS A 19 -5.88 48.15 1.22
C CYS A 19 -5.46 47.70 -0.19
N THR A 20 -5.37 48.63 -1.14
CA THR A 20 -5.02 48.33 -2.54
C THR A 20 -3.51 48.20 -2.76
N ALA A 21 -2.68 48.92 -1.99
CA ALA A 21 -1.22 48.77 -2.06
C ALA A 21 -0.72 47.44 -1.47
N LEU A 22 -1.40 46.91 -0.44
CA LEU A 22 -1.04 45.64 0.19
C LEU A 22 -1.39 44.41 -0.66
N SER A 23 -2.45 44.51 -1.48
CA SER A 23 -2.88 43.44 -2.39
C SER A 23 -1.99 43.35 -3.65
N ALA A 24 -1.33 44.45 -4.04
CA ALA A 24 -0.45 44.50 -5.21
C ALA A 24 0.99 44.05 -4.92
N LEU A 25 1.48 44.22 -3.69
CA LEU A 25 2.83 43.80 -3.29
C LEU A 25 2.94 42.26 -3.07
N LEU A 26 1.82 41.59 -2.79
CA LEU A 26 1.74 40.14 -2.60
C LEU A 26 1.71 39.33 -3.92
N VAL A 27 1.40 39.96 -5.05
CA VAL A 27 1.34 39.28 -6.37
C VAL A 27 2.71 39.21 -7.06
N SER A 28 3.71 39.97 -6.61
CA SER A 28 5.04 40.04 -7.24
C SER A 28 6.15 39.25 -6.53
N LEU A 29 5.82 38.38 -5.57
CA LEU A 29 6.79 37.52 -4.86
C LEU A 29 6.54 36.01 -5.02
N SER A 30 5.66 35.59 -5.93
CA SER A 30 5.46 34.18 -6.25
C SER A 30 6.42 33.69 -7.34
N PHE A 31 7.68 33.48 -6.96
CA PHE A 31 8.55 32.45 -7.54
C PHE A 31 9.14 31.64 -6.38
N ALA A 32 8.27 30.92 -5.67
CA ALA A 32 8.69 29.69 -5.00
C ALA A 32 8.51 28.55 -6.01
N PRO A 33 9.45 27.60 -6.13
CA PRO A 33 9.17 26.37 -6.86
C PRO A 33 7.91 25.76 -6.24
N SER A 34 7.00 25.26 -7.09
CA SER A 34 5.82 24.53 -6.67
C SER A 34 6.23 23.41 -5.71
N SER A 35 6.02 23.62 -4.40
CA SER A 35 6.06 22.54 -3.44
C SER A 35 4.87 21.65 -3.77
N THR A 36 5.15 20.50 -4.37
CA THR A 36 4.21 19.41 -4.50
C THR A 36 3.59 19.15 -3.14
N ALA A 37 2.26 19.23 -3.04
CA ALA A 37 1.54 18.85 -1.83
C ALA A 37 1.99 17.43 -1.43
N ALA A 38 2.28 17.22 -0.15
CA ALA A 38 2.63 15.90 0.37
C ALA A 38 1.50 14.92 0.01
N VAL A 39 1.87 13.89 -0.74
CA VAL A 39 0.95 12.82 -1.18
C VAL A 39 0.59 12.01 0.06
N VAL A 40 -0.65 12.14 0.53
CA VAL A 40 -1.22 11.19 1.49
C VAL A 40 -1.59 9.95 0.70
N ARG A 41 -0.85 8.86 0.91
CA ARG A 41 -1.07 7.56 0.28
C ARG A 41 -1.96 6.72 1.20
N VAL A 42 -2.66 5.72 0.66
CA VAL A 42 -3.55 4.80 1.41
C VAL A 42 -3.24 3.38 0.95
N GLY A 43 -2.93 2.49 1.90
CA GLY A 43 -2.64 1.08 1.66
C GLY A 43 -3.93 0.27 1.76
N LEU A 44 -4.28 -0.43 0.68
CA LEU A 44 -5.58 -1.09 0.56
C LEU A 44 -5.58 -2.56 0.96
N GLY A 45 -4.42 -3.20 1.17
CA GLY A 45 -4.34 -4.57 1.70
C GLY A 45 -5.21 -5.58 0.94
N ILE A 46 -5.31 -5.44 -0.38
CA ILE A 46 -5.97 -6.43 -1.24
C ILE A 46 -4.85 -7.30 -1.78
N PHE A 47 -4.90 -8.59 -1.47
CA PHE A 47 -4.02 -9.64 -1.99
C PHE A 47 -4.94 -10.63 -2.74
N GLY A 48 -4.56 -11.12 -3.93
CA GLY A 48 -5.29 -12.17 -4.66
C GLY A 48 -6.46 -11.70 -5.55
N GLY A 49 -6.36 -10.59 -6.29
CA GLY A 49 -7.44 -10.04 -7.11
C GLY A 49 -7.07 -9.63 -8.54
N GLN A 50 -7.67 -10.29 -9.54
CA GLN A 50 -7.54 -9.98 -10.97
C GLN A 50 -8.34 -8.73 -11.41
N ALA A 51 -7.74 -7.79 -12.14
CA ALA A 51 -8.47 -6.63 -12.66
C ALA A 51 -9.41 -7.01 -13.82
N LYS A 52 -10.70 -7.17 -13.54
CA LYS A 52 -11.70 -7.59 -14.53
C LYS A 52 -12.15 -6.47 -15.47
N ASP A 53 -12.23 -5.24 -14.97
CA ASP A 53 -12.64 -4.09 -15.78
C ASP A 53 -12.10 -2.77 -15.22
N ILE A 54 -11.90 -1.78 -16.10
CA ILE A 54 -11.46 -0.43 -15.75
C ILE A 54 -12.29 0.58 -16.52
N VAL A 55 -12.77 1.58 -15.80
CA VAL A 55 -13.49 2.72 -16.37
C VAL A 55 -12.79 4.01 -15.99
N SER A 56 -12.43 4.80 -17.00
CA SER A 56 -11.96 6.17 -16.83
C SER A 56 -13.14 7.15 -16.88
N TYR A 57 -13.11 8.19 -16.06
CA TYR A 57 -14.12 9.25 -16.11
C TYR A 57 -13.52 10.62 -15.73
N SER A 58 -14.15 11.71 -16.18
CA SER A 58 -13.78 13.07 -15.81
C SER A 58 -14.59 13.50 -14.59
N ASP A 59 -13.93 13.98 -13.52
CA ASP A 59 -14.59 14.41 -12.29
C ASP A 59 -15.09 15.87 -12.32
N CYS A 60 -15.16 16.47 -13.51
CA CYS A 60 -15.50 17.88 -13.72
C CYS A 60 -14.47 18.91 -13.20
N THR A 61 -13.31 18.47 -12.71
CA THR A 61 -12.18 19.36 -12.33
C THR A 61 -11.05 19.37 -13.36
N ALA A 62 -11.32 18.90 -14.58
CA ALA A 62 -10.33 18.58 -15.63
C ALA A 62 -9.33 17.47 -15.23
N GLN A 63 -9.64 16.72 -14.15
CA GLN A 63 -8.88 15.55 -13.75
C GLN A 63 -9.58 14.28 -14.22
N THR A 64 -8.77 13.29 -14.61
CA THR A 64 -9.22 11.94 -14.94
C THR A 64 -9.18 11.09 -13.68
N ARG A 65 -10.20 10.26 -13.51
CA ARG A 65 -10.35 9.28 -12.42
C ARG A 65 -10.46 7.90 -13.02
N LEU A 66 -9.99 6.90 -12.27
CA LEU A 66 -10.07 5.49 -12.65
C LEU A 66 -10.92 4.74 -11.61
N LEU A 67 -11.78 3.87 -12.10
CA LEU A 67 -12.48 2.84 -11.34
C LEU A 67 -11.96 1.50 -11.85
N SER A 68 -11.51 0.62 -10.95
CA SER A 68 -11.12 -0.75 -11.29
C SER A 68 -12.02 -1.73 -10.55
N ALA A 69 -12.56 -2.72 -11.28
CA ALA A 69 -13.27 -3.86 -10.73
C ALA A 69 -12.29 -5.03 -10.60
N VAL A 70 -12.17 -5.57 -9.40
CA VAL A 70 -11.19 -6.61 -9.07
C VAL A 70 -11.90 -7.92 -8.70
N ARG A 71 -11.45 -9.01 -9.28
CA ARG A 71 -11.91 -10.38 -9.08
C ARG A 71 -10.94 -11.11 -8.16
N GLY A 72 -11.29 -11.16 -6.89
CA GLY A 72 -10.76 -12.11 -5.89
C GLY A 72 -11.91 -12.56 -5.00
N ASP A 73 -11.64 -13.43 -4.02
CA ASP A 73 -12.64 -14.03 -3.12
C ASP A 73 -13.46 -13.00 -2.33
N GLN A 74 -12.96 -11.78 -2.22
CA GLN A 74 -13.63 -10.67 -1.56
C GLN A 74 -14.43 -9.74 -2.49
N GLY A 75 -14.17 -9.75 -3.81
CA GLY A 75 -14.80 -8.89 -4.83
C GLY A 75 -14.89 -7.39 -4.48
N GLY A 76 -14.15 -6.53 -5.18
CA GLY A 76 -14.08 -5.09 -4.84
C GLY A 76 -14.14 -4.14 -6.03
N VAL A 77 -14.64 -2.92 -5.79
CA VAL A 77 -14.45 -1.77 -6.69
C VAL A 77 -13.56 -0.77 -5.98
N ILE A 78 -12.47 -0.39 -6.63
CA ILE A 78 -11.51 0.57 -6.09
C ILE A 78 -11.57 1.84 -6.93
N LEU A 79 -11.60 3.00 -6.26
CA LEU A 79 -11.66 4.30 -6.90
C LEU A 79 -10.35 5.05 -6.70
N ASN A 80 -9.73 5.51 -7.77
CA ASN A 80 -8.68 6.52 -7.68
C ASN A 80 -9.33 7.88 -7.38
N THR A 81 -9.03 8.50 -6.25
CA THR A 81 -9.39 9.88 -5.94
C THR A 81 -8.16 10.79 -6.14
N ALA A 82 -8.25 11.70 -7.11
CA ALA A 82 -7.28 12.78 -7.34
C ALA A 82 -5.92 12.39 -7.94
N GLY A 83 -5.83 11.26 -8.65
CA GLY A 83 -4.57 10.81 -9.24
C GLY A 83 -3.49 10.65 -8.18
N THR A 84 -3.86 10.39 -6.92
CA THR A 84 -2.93 10.34 -5.78
C THR A 84 -3.39 9.43 -4.64
N ALA A 85 -4.67 9.08 -4.54
CA ALA A 85 -5.18 8.14 -3.55
C ALA A 85 -6.11 7.11 -4.20
N TRP A 86 -6.18 5.90 -3.62
CA TRP A 86 -7.18 4.90 -3.98
C TRP A 86 -8.03 4.59 -2.75
N ASP A 87 -9.35 4.66 -2.89
CA ASP A 87 -10.31 4.39 -1.83
C ASP A 87 -11.09 3.10 -2.17
N PRO A 88 -11.21 2.14 -1.23
CA PRO A 88 -12.02 0.96 -1.45
C PRO A 88 -13.49 1.36 -1.30
N ILE A 89 -14.33 1.05 -2.29
CA ILE A 89 -15.75 1.40 -2.24
C ILE A 89 -16.57 0.27 -1.60
N PHE A 90 -16.14 -1.00 -1.71
CA PHE A 90 -16.91 -2.16 -1.24
C PHE A 90 -16.06 -3.42 -0.98
N PHE A 91 -16.43 -4.22 0.02
CA PHE A 91 -15.91 -5.58 0.30
C PHE A 91 -17.08 -6.56 0.52
N GLY A 92 -17.09 -7.70 -0.17
CA GLY A 92 -17.91 -8.87 0.17
C GLY A 92 -17.29 -9.68 1.33
N ARG A 93 -18.09 -10.53 2.01
CA ARG A 93 -17.59 -11.41 3.09
C ARG A 93 -16.77 -12.58 2.53
N PRO A 94 -15.74 -13.09 3.24
CA PRO A 94 -14.96 -14.26 2.83
C PRO A 94 -15.66 -15.58 3.20
N GLY A 95 -15.54 -16.57 2.31
CA GLY A 95 -15.89 -17.98 2.55
C GLY A 95 -16.84 -18.57 1.50
N GLU A 96 -16.36 -19.59 0.79
CA GLU A 96 -17.03 -20.55 -0.11
C GLU A 96 -17.25 -20.12 -1.58
N MET A 97 -16.41 -20.61 -2.50
CA MET A 97 -16.71 -20.61 -3.93
C MET A 97 -16.16 -21.80 -4.74
N ASP A 98 -16.06 -23.01 -4.16
CA ASP A 98 -15.74 -24.22 -4.95
C ASP A 98 -16.90 -25.20 -5.19
N GLU A 99 -18.00 -25.19 -4.45
CA GLU A 99 -19.19 -25.98 -4.81
C GLU A 99 -20.49 -25.27 -4.42
N LEU A 100 -21.05 -24.43 -5.31
CA LEU A 100 -22.41 -23.91 -5.18
C LEU A 100 -23.36 -24.57 -6.19
N GLU A 101 -23.57 -25.89 -6.06
CA GLU A 101 -24.76 -26.56 -6.60
C GLU A 101 -25.56 -27.38 -5.58
N ALA A 102 -25.16 -27.53 -4.31
CA ALA A 102 -25.91 -28.41 -3.40
C ALA A 102 -25.83 -28.07 -1.90
N ASP A 103 -26.36 -26.92 -1.46
CA ASP A 103 -27.18 -26.91 -0.23
C ASP A 103 -27.93 -25.58 -0.01
N ILE A 104 -29.13 -25.48 -0.59
CA ILE A 104 -30.16 -24.53 -0.13
C ILE A 104 -31.46 -25.30 0.06
N THR A 105 -31.56 -26.08 1.13
CA THR A 105 -32.85 -26.34 1.77
C THR A 105 -32.76 -26.19 3.29
N ALA A 106 -33.75 -25.48 3.84
CA ALA A 106 -34.12 -25.37 5.26
C ALA A 106 -33.37 -24.34 6.15
N SER A 107 -33.82 -23.07 6.10
CA SER A 107 -34.79 -22.52 7.07
C SER A 107 -34.53 -21.05 7.49
N THR A 108 -35.48 -20.20 7.07
CA THR A 108 -35.99 -18.96 7.74
C THR A 108 -35.20 -17.64 7.74
N LEU A 109 -35.44 -16.90 6.65
CA LEU A 109 -35.78 -15.45 6.54
C LEU A 109 -34.70 -14.38 6.80
N GLY A 110 -34.21 -13.79 5.69
CA GLY A 110 -33.72 -12.40 5.68
C GLY A 110 -32.83 -11.96 4.52
N SER A 111 -33.26 -12.12 3.27
CA SER A 111 -32.90 -11.36 2.05
C SER A 111 -31.46 -10.79 1.86
N GLY A 112 -30.80 -11.21 0.77
CA GLY A 112 -29.86 -10.34 0.04
C GLY A 112 -28.74 -11.06 -0.68
N ALA A 113 -28.90 -11.29 -1.98
CA ALA A 113 -27.81 -11.63 -2.90
C ALA A 113 -27.09 -10.34 -3.33
N GLY A 114 -25.76 -10.32 -3.30
CA GLY A 114 -24.94 -9.17 -3.73
C GLY A 114 -24.48 -9.32 -5.17
N THR A 115 -24.82 -8.34 -6.01
CA THR A 115 -24.28 -8.14 -7.36
C THR A 115 -23.91 -6.67 -7.48
N ILE A 116 -22.70 -6.36 -7.95
CA ILE A 116 -22.16 -5.00 -8.03
C ILE A 116 -22.85 -4.21 -9.15
N PHE A 117 -23.44 -3.06 -8.81
CA PHE A 117 -23.88 -2.04 -9.76
C PHE A 117 -22.96 -0.82 -9.65
N GLY A 118 -22.56 -0.24 -10.78
CA GLY A 118 -21.83 1.04 -10.81
C GLY A 118 -22.63 2.19 -10.17
N THR A 119 -21.92 3.17 -9.60
CA THR A 119 -22.52 4.38 -9.00
C THR A 119 -23.30 5.19 -10.03
N LEU A 120 -24.61 5.34 -9.81
CA LEU A 120 -25.53 6.16 -10.60
C LEU A 120 -25.75 7.54 -9.95
N ASN A 121 -25.77 8.60 -10.75
CA ASN A 121 -26.37 9.89 -10.38
C ASN A 121 -27.58 10.15 -11.30
N ASN A 122 -28.78 10.21 -10.73
CA ASN A 122 -30.05 10.45 -11.45
C ASN A 122 -30.37 9.51 -12.63
N GLY A 123 -30.07 8.22 -12.51
CA GLY A 123 -30.59 7.19 -13.43
C GLY A 123 -30.00 7.21 -14.84
N LYS A 124 -28.85 7.85 -15.07
CA LYS A 124 -28.15 7.84 -16.36
C LYS A 124 -26.71 7.36 -16.20
N LEU A 125 -26.33 6.34 -16.96
CA LEU A 125 -24.94 5.89 -17.07
C LEU A 125 -24.22 6.92 -17.96
N ILE A 126 -23.41 7.79 -17.37
CA ILE A 126 -22.63 8.77 -18.13
C ILE A 126 -21.36 8.07 -18.62
N ALA A 127 -21.50 7.29 -19.70
CA ALA A 127 -20.43 7.20 -20.67
C ALA A 127 -20.46 8.51 -21.46
N ASN A 128 -19.44 9.34 -21.25
CA ASN A 128 -19.14 10.58 -21.97
C ASN A 128 -20.01 11.83 -21.70
N ALA A 129 -19.33 12.85 -21.15
CA ALA A 129 -19.59 14.30 -21.15
C ALA A 129 -20.75 14.94 -20.33
N SER A 130 -20.33 15.95 -19.56
CA SER A 130 -21.04 17.15 -19.02
C SER A 130 -21.64 17.06 -17.61
N CYS A 131 -20.99 17.78 -16.69
CA CYS A 131 -21.32 18.01 -15.28
C CYS A 131 -22.80 18.24 -14.98
N PRO A 132 -23.37 17.57 -13.93
CA PRO A 132 -23.15 18.03 -12.55
C PRO A 132 -23.08 16.91 -11.50
N PHE A 133 -21.94 16.77 -10.82
CA PHE A 133 -21.86 16.04 -9.55
C PHE A 133 -22.00 17.04 -8.39
N ASN A 134 -23.14 17.02 -7.70
CA ASN A 134 -23.30 17.75 -6.45
C ASN A 134 -23.04 16.79 -5.28
N ARG A 135 -22.07 17.13 -4.41
CA ARG A 135 -21.55 16.26 -3.34
C ARG A 135 -22.53 16.04 -2.17
N THR A 136 -23.71 16.64 -2.20
CA THR A 136 -24.70 16.58 -1.13
C THR A 136 -25.85 15.62 -1.48
N GLY A 137 -25.73 14.36 -1.07
CA GLY A 137 -26.84 13.40 -1.12
C GLY A 137 -26.42 12.00 -1.56
N TRP A 138 -25.62 11.31 -0.74
CA TRP A 138 -25.56 9.85 -0.84
C TRP A 138 -26.90 9.31 -0.33
N GLY A 139 -27.79 8.95 -1.25
CA GLY A 139 -28.99 8.19 -0.93
C GLY A 139 -28.59 6.74 -0.65
N THR A 140 -28.97 6.22 0.51
CA THR A 140 -28.83 4.81 0.86
C THR A 140 -29.50 3.95 -0.21
N VAL A 141 -28.74 3.09 -0.90
CA VAL A 141 -29.29 2.04 -1.76
C VAL A 141 -29.91 1.00 -0.82
N THR A 142 -31.23 0.96 -0.73
CA THR A 142 -31.93 -0.11 -0.02
C THR A 142 -31.87 -1.39 -0.85
N ASN A 143 -31.10 -2.36 -0.38
CA ASN A 143 -31.11 -3.76 -0.78
C ASN A 143 -32.55 -4.30 -0.74
N GLY A 144 -33.10 -4.77 -1.86
CA GLY A 144 -34.47 -5.28 -1.84
C GLY A 144 -35.17 -5.63 -3.15
N GLY A 145 -34.47 -5.84 -4.27
CA GLY A 145 -35.09 -6.25 -5.53
C GLY A 145 -34.63 -7.63 -5.98
N VAL A 146 -35.28 -8.70 -5.51
CA VAL A 146 -35.21 -10.00 -6.18
C VAL A 146 -35.80 -9.83 -7.59
N PHE A 147 -35.11 -10.34 -8.62
CA PHE A 147 -35.59 -10.40 -10.01
C PHE A 147 -36.95 -11.09 -10.10
N HIS A 148 -38.03 -10.32 -10.16
CA HIS A 148 -39.35 -10.83 -10.49
C HIS A 148 -39.96 -9.97 -11.60
N ASN A 149 -39.65 -10.30 -12.85
CA ASN A 149 -40.50 -9.88 -13.96
C ASN A 149 -41.52 -10.99 -14.20
N GLY A 150 -42.63 -10.97 -13.45
CA GLY A 150 -43.80 -11.84 -13.64
C GLY A 150 -43.50 -13.26 -14.11
N SER A 151 -43.39 -14.22 -13.20
CA SER A 151 -43.16 -15.66 -13.47
C SER A 151 -41.84 -16.08 -14.13
N ALA A 152 -41.01 -15.18 -14.67
CA ALA A 152 -39.69 -15.51 -15.19
C ALA A 152 -38.58 -15.09 -14.20
N VAL A 153 -37.80 -16.06 -13.74
CA VAL A 153 -36.58 -15.84 -12.95
C VAL A 153 -35.43 -15.71 -13.94
N VAL A 154 -34.66 -14.62 -13.88
CA VAL A 154 -33.38 -14.52 -14.60
C VAL A 154 -32.44 -15.50 -13.90
N GLU A 155 -32.08 -16.60 -14.56
CA GLU A 155 -31.29 -17.65 -13.91
C GLU A 155 -29.90 -17.12 -13.51
N ARG A 156 -29.18 -16.46 -14.44
CA ARG A 156 -27.86 -15.85 -14.22
C ARG A 156 -27.59 -14.72 -15.23
N ILE A 157 -26.96 -13.63 -14.81
CA ILE A 157 -26.49 -12.55 -15.71
C ILE A 157 -25.13 -12.93 -16.27
N SER A 158 -25.00 -12.90 -17.59
CA SER A 158 -23.78 -13.27 -18.32
C SER A 158 -22.98 -12.04 -18.79
N THR A 159 -23.65 -10.95 -19.16
CA THR A 159 -23.01 -9.74 -19.68
C THR A 159 -23.83 -8.48 -19.39
N VAL A 160 -23.17 -7.32 -19.31
CA VAL A 160 -23.79 -6.02 -19.01
C VAL A 160 -23.27 -4.96 -19.97
N LEU A 161 -24.18 -4.15 -20.53
CA LEU A 161 -23.85 -2.99 -21.35
C LEU A 161 -24.55 -1.74 -20.80
N GLY A 162 -23.76 -0.74 -20.44
CA GLY A 162 -24.28 0.60 -20.16
C GLY A 162 -24.34 1.45 -21.44
N HIS A 163 -25.48 2.09 -21.70
CA HIS A 163 -25.66 2.96 -22.87
C HIS A 163 -26.53 4.18 -22.53
N VAL A 164 -26.48 5.23 -23.35
CA VAL A 164 -27.26 6.48 -23.10
C VAL A 164 -28.78 6.25 -23.06
N SER A 165 -29.24 5.16 -23.67
CA SER A 165 -30.63 4.71 -23.68
C SER A 165 -31.02 3.93 -22.43
N GLY A 166 -30.08 3.46 -21.62
CA GLY A 166 -30.32 2.59 -20.47
C GLY A 166 -29.24 1.53 -20.30
N THR A 167 -29.41 0.67 -19.30
CA THR A 167 -28.52 -0.47 -19.06
C THR A 167 -29.16 -1.74 -19.59
N TYR A 168 -28.37 -2.55 -20.29
CA TYR A 168 -28.76 -3.82 -20.87
C TYR A 168 -28.05 -4.95 -20.14
N VAL A 169 -28.72 -6.09 -19.99
CA VAL A 169 -28.11 -7.31 -19.46
C VAL A 169 -28.46 -8.47 -20.37
N GLY A 170 -27.48 -9.32 -20.64
CA GLY A 170 -27.67 -10.64 -21.21
C GLY A 170 -27.63 -11.68 -20.10
N SER A 171 -28.34 -12.78 -20.28
CA SER A 171 -28.37 -13.88 -19.33
C SER A 171 -27.94 -15.21 -19.94
N ASP A 172 -27.61 -16.17 -19.07
CA ASP A 172 -27.19 -17.53 -19.46
C ASP A 172 -28.33 -18.33 -20.13
N ASP A 173 -29.59 -17.93 -19.90
CA ASP A 173 -30.78 -18.52 -20.52
C ASP A 173 -31.14 -17.91 -21.90
N GLY A 174 -30.32 -16.99 -22.40
CA GLY A 174 -30.47 -16.38 -23.72
C GLY A 174 -31.36 -15.17 -23.79
N ASN A 175 -31.78 -14.62 -22.65
CA ASN A 175 -32.58 -13.41 -22.60
C ASN A 175 -31.72 -12.15 -22.58
N ILE A 176 -32.27 -11.07 -23.13
CA ILE A 176 -31.70 -9.72 -23.07
C ILE A 176 -32.73 -8.80 -22.44
N TYR A 177 -32.35 -8.13 -21.35
CA TYR A 177 -33.20 -7.19 -20.62
C TYR A 177 -32.64 -5.78 -20.69
N ARG A 178 -33.49 -4.77 -20.48
CA ARG A 178 -33.12 -3.36 -20.33
C ARG A 178 -33.79 -2.72 -19.14
N THR A 179 -33.05 -1.85 -18.46
CA THR A 179 -33.57 -0.89 -17.50
C THR A 179 -33.31 0.54 -17.98
N THR A 180 -34.22 1.45 -17.69
CA THR A 180 -34.10 2.89 -17.95
C THR A 180 -34.21 3.73 -16.67
N ASP A 181 -34.36 3.08 -15.52
CA ASP A 181 -34.62 3.68 -14.21
C ASP A 181 -33.57 3.26 -13.17
N GLY A 182 -32.34 2.99 -13.64
CA GLY A 182 -31.21 2.64 -12.79
C GLY A 182 -31.30 1.25 -12.16
N GLY A 183 -31.98 0.30 -12.82
CA GLY A 183 -32.11 -1.08 -12.36
C GLY A 183 -33.32 -1.33 -11.45
N THR A 184 -34.19 -0.34 -11.26
CA THR A 184 -35.41 -0.48 -10.45
C THR A 184 -36.41 -1.41 -11.15
N THR A 185 -36.54 -1.30 -12.46
CA THR A 185 -37.35 -2.20 -13.30
C THR A 185 -36.57 -2.68 -14.51
N TRP A 186 -36.84 -3.92 -14.92
CA TRP A 186 -36.22 -4.58 -16.06
C TRP A 186 -37.28 -5.07 -17.04
N THR A 187 -37.12 -4.73 -18.31
CA THR A 187 -37.99 -5.16 -19.40
C THR A 187 -37.25 -6.19 -20.25
N LEU A 188 -37.82 -7.37 -20.45
CA LEU A 188 -37.32 -8.34 -21.43
C LEU A 188 -37.45 -7.72 -22.82
N LEU A 189 -36.33 -7.59 -23.54
CA LEU A 189 -36.28 -7.04 -24.88
C LEU A 189 -36.35 -8.14 -25.93
N ALA A 190 -35.56 -9.20 -25.77
CA ALA A 190 -35.44 -10.26 -26.77
C ALA A 190 -34.87 -11.55 -26.16
N THR A 191 -35.06 -12.65 -26.88
CA THR A 191 -34.46 -13.95 -26.62
C THR A 191 -33.87 -14.46 -27.94
N PRO A 192 -32.62 -14.12 -28.30
CA PRO A 192 -32.07 -14.49 -29.61
C PRO A 192 -32.04 -15.99 -29.85
N VAL A 193 -31.61 -16.74 -28.83
CA VAL A 193 -31.66 -18.20 -28.80
C VAL A 193 -32.03 -18.61 -27.38
N ALA A 194 -33.09 -19.40 -27.22
CA ALA A 194 -33.51 -19.85 -25.89
C ALA A 194 -32.50 -20.85 -25.29
N MET A 195 -32.21 -20.70 -23.99
CA MET A 195 -31.32 -21.56 -23.20
C MET A 195 -29.84 -21.50 -23.66
N ALA A 196 -29.42 -20.41 -24.29
CA ALA A 196 -28.06 -20.22 -24.77
C ALA A 196 -27.47 -18.94 -24.14
N GLN A 197 -26.21 -18.96 -23.73
CA GLN A 197 -25.63 -17.84 -22.99
C GLN A 197 -25.43 -16.61 -23.88
N VAL A 198 -25.95 -15.44 -23.49
CA VAL A 198 -25.61 -14.17 -24.16
C VAL A 198 -24.20 -13.72 -23.73
N VAL A 199 -23.20 -13.80 -24.61
CA VAL A 199 -21.80 -13.54 -24.26
C VAL A 199 -21.47 -12.04 -24.27
N SER A 200 -21.97 -11.31 -25.25
CA SER A 200 -21.71 -9.87 -25.40
C SER A 200 -22.93 -9.16 -25.98
N ILE A 201 -23.15 -7.92 -25.55
CA ILE A 201 -24.15 -7.01 -26.13
C ILE A 201 -23.45 -5.70 -26.47
N THR A 202 -23.75 -5.16 -27.63
CA THR A 202 -23.35 -3.81 -28.04
C THR A 202 -24.54 -3.05 -28.61
N ALA A 203 -24.51 -1.73 -28.52
CA ALA A 203 -25.58 -0.85 -28.95
C ALA A 203 -25.04 0.26 -29.87
N TYR A 204 -25.83 0.59 -30.88
CA TYR A 204 -25.60 1.70 -31.79
C TYR A 204 -26.83 2.60 -31.84
N THR A 205 -26.63 3.90 -31.85
CA THR A 205 -27.74 4.85 -31.78
C THR A 205 -27.56 6.04 -32.69
N ASP A 206 -28.50 6.20 -33.61
CA ASP A 206 -28.96 7.49 -34.14
C ASP A 206 -30.21 7.99 -33.36
N ASP A 207 -31.03 7.08 -32.83
CA ASP A 207 -32.15 7.33 -31.91
C ASP A 207 -31.89 6.75 -30.50
N PRO A 208 -31.55 7.59 -29.50
CA PRO A 208 -31.23 7.12 -28.14
C PRO A 208 -32.42 6.50 -27.40
N THR A 209 -33.62 6.58 -27.96
CA THR A 209 -34.80 5.90 -27.41
C THR A 209 -34.79 4.41 -27.78
N ASN A 210 -34.34 4.11 -29.01
CA ASN A 210 -34.51 2.83 -29.70
C ASN A 210 -33.21 2.40 -30.42
N PRO A 211 -32.12 2.14 -29.70
CA PRO A 211 -30.86 1.79 -30.36
C PRO A 211 -30.96 0.44 -31.06
N MET A 212 -30.22 0.31 -32.16
CA MET A 212 -29.91 -0.99 -32.74
C MET A 212 -28.96 -1.75 -31.81
N LEU A 213 -29.21 -3.03 -31.59
CA LEU A 213 -28.34 -3.87 -30.76
C LEU A 213 -27.76 -5.01 -31.58
N TRP A 214 -26.61 -5.51 -31.14
CA TRP A 214 -26.08 -6.80 -31.56
C TRP A 214 -25.72 -7.59 -30.33
N ALA A 215 -25.99 -8.89 -30.38
CA ALA A 215 -25.66 -9.80 -29.32
C ALA A 215 -24.91 -11.01 -29.86
N THR A 216 -23.84 -11.40 -29.19
CA THR A 216 -23.21 -12.71 -29.41
C THR A 216 -23.79 -13.70 -28.42
N VAL A 217 -24.13 -14.89 -28.90
CA VAL A 217 -24.79 -15.93 -28.10
C VAL A 217 -24.03 -17.23 -28.27
N HIS A 218 -23.60 -17.81 -27.15
CA HIS A 218 -22.94 -19.11 -27.11
C HIS A 218 -24.00 -20.22 -27.11
N ASN A 219 -24.10 -20.91 -28.24
CA ASN A 219 -25.10 -21.92 -28.54
C ASN A 219 -24.41 -23.21 -29.05
N ALA A 220 -24.58 -24.30 -28.31
CA ALA A 220 -24.09 -25.64 -28.67
C ALA A 220 -22.61 -25.70 -29.09
N GLY A 221 -21.72 -24.96 -28.40
CA GLY A 221 -20.28 -24.93 -28.68
C GLY A 221 -19.88 -23.97 -29.80
N THR A 222 -20.81 -23.18 -30.33
CA THR A 222 -20.54 -22.11 -31.30
C THR A 222 -21.01 -20.77 -30.75
N THR A 223 -20.36 -19.66 -31.14
CA THR A 223 -20.88 -18.32 -30.82
C THR A 223 -21.47 -17.67 -32.06
N GLU A 224 -22.76 -17.35 -31.97
CA GLU A 224 -23.58 -16.82 -33.05
C GLU A 224 -23.80 -15.31 -32.85
N LEU A 225 -23.78 -14.52 -33.93
CA LEU A 225 -24.03 -13.08 -33.90
C LEU A 225 -25.45 -12.76 -34.38
N TYR A 226 -26.24 -12.07 -33.56
CA TYR A 226 -27.60 -11.66 -33.88
C TYR A 226 -27.74 -10.13 -33.88
N PRO A 227 -28.31 -9.53 -34.95
CA PRO A 227 -28.78 -8.16 -34.90
C PRO A 227 -30.16 -8.10 -34.26
N LEU A 228 -30.42 -7.11 -33.42
CA LEU A 228 -31.73 -6.83 -32.85
C LEU A 228 -32.17 -5.43 -33.29
N THR A 229 -33.28 -5.40 -34.01
CA THR A 229 -33.85 -4.15 -34.56
C THR A 229 -35.10 -3.76 -33.79
N TYR A 230 -35.23 -2.47 -33.51
CA TYR A 230 -36.42 -1.93 -32.88
C TYR A 230 -37.39 -1.40 -33.96
N SER A 231 -38.61 -1.92 -33.97
CA SER A 231 -39.68 -1.41 -34.86
C SER A 231 -40.98 -1.14 -34.09
N ALA A 232 -41.46 -2.12 -33.34
CA ALA A 232 -42.58 -2.04 -32.40
C ALA A 232 -42.31 -2.91 -31.17
N GLY A 233 -41.07 -2.85 -30.68
CA GLY A 233 -40.42 -3.88 -29.87
C GLY A 233 -39.16 -4.38 -30.57
N TYR A 234 -38.27 -5.03 -29.81
CA TYR A 234 -37.07 -5.64 -30.39
C TYR A 234 -37.43 -6.95 -31.09
N THR A 235 -36.99 -7.09 -32.34
CA THR A 235 -37.06 -8.33 -33.09
C THR A 235 -35.66 -8.86 -33.32
N VAL A 236 -35.47 -10.16 -33.06
CA VAL A 236 -34.22 -10.86 -33.37
C VAL A 236 -34.16 -11.07 -34.88
N GLY A 237 -33.14 -10.52 -35.53
CA GLY A 237 -32.90 -10.72 -36.96
C GLY A 237 -32.26 -12.08 -37.25
N THR A 238 -32.04 -12.35 -38.54
CA THR A 238 -31.30 -13.56 -38.96
C THR A 238 -29.87 -13.52 -38.42
N MET A 239 -29.37 -14.67 -37.96
CA MET A 239 -27.96 -14.83 -37.57
C MET A 239 -27.04 -14.34 -38.69
N ILE A 240 -26.07 -13.49 -38.32
CA ILE A 240 -25.08 -12.95 -39.25
C ILE A 240 -23.91 -13.93 -39.31
N THR A 241 -23.72 -14.55 -40.48
CA THR A 241 -22.52 -15.33 -40.76
C THR A 241 -21.37 -14.40 -41.12
N VAL A 242 -20.31 -14.39 -40.31
CA VAL A 242 -19.06 -13.69 -40.62
C VAL A 242 -18.26 -14.55 -41.60
N PRO A 243 -18.11 -14.15 -42.89
CA PRO A 243 -17.36 -14.93 -43.87
C PRO A 243 -15.90 -15.05 -43.42
N SER A 244 -15.28 -16.23 -43.60
CA SER A 244 -13.87 -16.53 -43.28
C SER A 244 -13.47 -16.54 -41.79
N LEU A 245 -14.44 -16.70 -40.88
CA LEU A 245 -14.18 -16.97 -39.47
C LEU A 245 -13.92 -18.47 -39.26
N ASP A 246 -12.66 -18.86 -39.01
CA ASP A 246 -12.25 -20.25 -38.71
C ASP A 246 -12.24 -20.55 -37.18
N GLY A 247 -12.92 -19.72 -36.36
CA GLY A 247 -12.90 -19.79 -34.89
C GLY A 247 -14.22 -19.39 -34.22
N ILE A 248 -14.22 -19.24 -32.89
CA ILE A 248 -15.41 -18.84 -32.11
C ILE A 248 -15.44 -17.31 -32.02
N ILE A 249 -16.59 -16.67 -32.26
CA ILE A 249 -16.77 -15.25 -31.97
C ILE A 249 -16.73 -15.05 -30.46
N GLU A 250 -15.81 -14.26 -29.92
CA GLU A 250 -15.75 -13.99 -28.48
C GLU A 250 -16.53 -12.72 -28.14
N ARG A 251 -16.26 -11.61 -28.85
CA ARG A 251 -16.92 -10.33 -28.58
C ARG A 251 -17.35 -9.59 -29.85
N VAL A 252 -18.36 -8.75 -29.68
CA VAL A 252 -18.84 -7.81 -30.68
C VAL A 252 -18.71 -6.38 -30.17
N PHE A 253 -18.21 -5.49 -31.02
CA PHE A 253 -18.08 -4.07 -30.74
C PHE A 253 -18.73 -3.28 -31.86
N VAL A 254 -19.20 -2.07 -31.56
CA VAL A 254 -19.74 -1.17 -32.58
C VAL A 254 -19.08 0.19 -32.47
N TYR A 255 -18.61 0.70 -33.60
CA TYR A 255 -18.07 2.04 -33.69
C TYR A 255 -19.20 3.07 -33.48
N PRO A 256 -19.03 4.03 -32.56
CA PRO A 256 -20.15 4.88 -32.13
C PRO A 256 -20.44 6.05 -33.08
N ASP A 257 -19.58 6.36 -34.05
CA ASP A 257 -19.80 7.46 -35.00
C ASP A 257 -20.76 7.06 -36.13
N THR A 258 -21.86 7.80 -36.24
CA THR A 258 -22.90 7.60 -37.26
C THR A 258 -22.63 8.34 -38.56
N ALA A 259 -21.64 9.23 -38.61
CA ALA A 259 -21.34 10.08 -39.76
C ALA A 259 -20.46 9.39 -40.83
N ILE A 260 -19.96 8.18 -40.54
CA ILE A 260 -19.11 7.43 -41.46
C ILE A 260 -19.97 6.84 -42.60
N ALA A 261 -19.47 6.89 -43.83
CA ALA A 261 -20.19 6.41 -45.02
C ALA A 261 -20.61 4.92 -44.95
N ASP A 262 -19.93 4.13 -44.12
CA ASP A 262 -20.13 2.70 -43.91
C ASP A 262 -20.89 2.37 -42.60
N ALA A 263 -21.37 3.37 -41.85
CA ALA A 263 -22.02 3.15 -40.56
C ALA A 263 -23.36 2.40 -40.68
N PRO A 264 -23.77 1.59 -39.68
CA PRO A 264 -23.02 1.25 -38.47
C PRO A 264 -21.85 0.31 -38.78
N LEU A 265 -20.72 0.57 -38.13
CA LEU A 265 -19.52 -0.24 -38.30
C LEU A 265 -19.36 -1.19 -37.12
N ILE A 266 -19.32 -2.49 -37.40
CA ILE A 266 -19.24 -3.56 -36.39
C ILE A 266 -17.85 -4.18 -36.43
N PHE A 267 -17.33 -4.52 -35.26
CA PHE A 267 -16.13 -5.34 -35.14
C PHE A 267 -16.47 -6.62 -34.39
N VAL A 268 -15.97 -7.73 -34.92
CA VAL A 268 -16.06 -9.04 -34.29
C VAL A 268 -14.66 -9.57 -34.10
N THR A 269 -14.42 -10.16 -32.94
CA THR A 269 -13.13 -10.76 -32.60
C THR A 269 -13.30 -12.26 -32.43
N GLY A 270 -12.43 -13.01 -33.08
CA GLY A 270 -12.45 -14.48 -33.07
C GLY A 270 -11.33 -15.07 -32.22
N SER A 271 -11.60 -16.21 -31.58
CA SER A 271 -10.59 -17.03 -30.93
C SER A 271 -9.78 -17.89 -31.93
N SER A 272 -8.71 -18.50 -31.43
CA SER A 272 -7.77 -19.38 -32.13
C SER A 272 -8.44 -20.34 -33.14
N PRO A 273 -7.82 -20.63 -34.31
CA PRO A 273 -6.44 -20.29 -34.69
C PRO A 273 -6.30 -18.92 -35.39
N SER A 274 -7.41 -18.27 -35.72
CA SER A 274 -7.37 -17.09 -36.61
C SER A 274 -7.03 -15.78 -35.90
N ASN A 275 -7.27 -15.64 -34.58
CA ASN A 275 -7.01 -14.43 -33.76
C ASN A 275 -7.20 -13.09 -34.52
N SER A 276 -8.24 -13.02 -35.34
CA SER A 276 -8.43 -11.95 -36.33
C SER A 276 -9.54 -11.00 -35.89
N VAL A 277 -9.41 -9.74 -36.31
CA VAL A 277 -10.50 -8.75 -36.25
C VAL A 277 -11.24 -8.75 -37.57
N TYR A 278 -12.55 -8.87 -37.50
CA TYR A 278 -13.44 -8.79 -38.65
C TYR A 278 -14.21 -7.48 -38.58
N ARG A 279 -14.08 -6.67 -39.63
CA ARG A 279 -14.76 -5.38 -39.76
C ARG A 279 -16.00 -5.55 -40.64
N GLY A 280 -17.17 -5.30 -40.09
CA GLY A 280 -18.47 -5.39 -40.75
C GLY A 280 -19.06 -4.01 -41.06
N ALA A 281 -19.21 -3.65 -42.33
CA ALA A 281 -19.83 -2.39 -42.74
C ALA A 281 -21.36 -2.51 -42.92
N GLY A 282 -22.06 -1.38 -42.80
CA GLY A 282 -23.51 -1.29 -42.97
C GLY A 282 -24.28 -2.23 -42.04
N GLY A 283 -23.83 -2.38 -40.80
CA GLY A 283 -24.44 -3.28 -39.81
C GLY A 283 -24.10 -4.76 -40.01
N GLY A 284 -22.95 -5.07 -40.62
CA GLY A 284 -22.51 -6.43 -40.88
C GLY A 284 -23.09 -7.04 -42.16
N THR A 285 -23.49 -6.20 -43.12
CA THR A 285 -23.94 -6.65 -44.46
C THR A 285 -22.77 -7.02 -45.37
N THR A 286 -21.62 -6.39 -45.16
CA THR A 286 -20.35 -6.71 -45.82
C THR A 286 -19.25 -6.84 -44.78
N TRP A 287 -18.36 -7.82 -44.95
CA TRP A 287 -17.29 -8.13 -44.00
C TRP A 287 -15.94 -8.10 -44.69
N THR A 288 -14.95 -7.54 -44.00
CA THR A 288 -13.55 -7.53 -44.40
C THR A 288 -12.69 -7.96 -43.24
N THR A 289 -11.79 -8.92 -43.46
CA THR A 289 -10.75 -9.29 -42.51
C THR A 289 -9.65 -8.23 -42.51
N THR A 290 -9.15 -7.85 -41.33
CA THR A 290 -8.03 -6.91 -41.24
C THR A 290 -6.72 -7.68 -41.31
N THR A 291 -5.90 -7.42 -42.33
CA THR A 291 -4.74 -8.27 -42.70
C THR A 291 -3.50 -8.14 -41.81
N ASP A 292 -3.53 -7.28 -40.78
CA ASP A 292 -2.35 -6.93 -39.97
C ASP A 292 -2.68 -6.89 -38.47
N ALA A 293 -3.64 -7.71 -38.03
CA ALA A 293 -4.14 -7.72 -36.66
C ALA A 293 -3.26 -8.63 -35.77
N PRO A 294 -2.45 -8.10 -34.83
CA PRO A 294 -1.65 -8.92 -33.91
C PRO A 294 -2.51 -9.71 -32.92
N HIS A 295 -2.05 -10.90 -32.49
CA HIS A 295 -2.81 -11.87 -31.70
C HIS A 295 -3.59 -11.27 -30.49
N TYR A 296 -4.80 -11.80 -30.23
CA TYR A 296 -5.68 -11.56 -29.06
C TYR A 296 -6.37 -10.18 -28.98
N PHE A 297 -7.58 -10.10 -29.54
CA PHE A 297 -8.46 -8.92 -29.46
C PHE A 297 -9.72 -9.23 -28.64
N GLN A 298 -9.69 -9.28 -27.31
CA GLN A 298 -10.94 -9.38 -26.52
C GLN A 298 -11.42 -8.02 -26.04
N GLN A 299 -10.74 -6.92 -26.38
CA GLN A 299 -11.19 -5.59 -26.02
C GLN A 299 -10.83 -4.54 -27.07
N MET A 300 -11.78 -3.63 -27.30
CA MET A 300 -11.61 -2.48 -28.16
C MET A 300 -12.19 -1.24 -27.49
N GLN A 301 -11.52 -0.11 -27.69
CA GLN A 301 -12.00 1.21 -27.30
C GLN A 301 -12.00 2.15 -28.50
N PHE A 302 -13.03 3.00 -28.58
CA PHE A 302 -13.27 3.85 -29.74
C PHE A 302 -13.07 5.33 -29.39
N ASP A 303 -12.14 5.97 -30.10
CA ASP A 303 -11.99 7.42 -30.11
C ASP A 303 -12.59 7.96 -31.42
N ALA A 304 -13.93 8.07 -31.39
CA ALA A 304 -14.72 8.51 -32.52
C ALA A 304 -14.31 9.89 -33.04
N ALA A 305 -13.93 10.80 -32.13
CA ALA A 305 -13.55 12.17 -32.48
C ALA A 305 -12.32 12.24 -33.39
N ASN A 306 -11.42 11.24 -33.31
CA ASN A 306 -10.18 11.21 -34.07
C ASN A 306 -10.09 10.05 -35.08
N ALA A 307 -11.19 9.33 -35.35
CA ALA A 307 -11.21 8.17 -36.25
C ALA A 307 -10.34 6.98 -35.77
N ARG A 308 -10.16 6.82 -34.45
CA ARG A 308 -9.22 5.84 -33.89
C ARG A 308 -9.90 4.69 -33.17
N ILE A 309 -9.29 3.51 -33.28
CA ILE A 309 -9.68 2.29 -32.58
C ILE A 309 -8.45 1.78 -31.85
N TYR A 310 -8.56 1.63 -30.54
CA TYR A 310 -7.57 0.95 -29.74
C TYR A 310 -8.00 -0.48 -29.51
N ALA A 311 -7.07 -1.37 -29.71
CA ALA A 311 -7.12 -2.74 -29.28
C ALA A 311 -5.83 -3.06 -28.55
N ILE A 312 -5.82 -4.12 -27.75
CA ILE A 312 -4.67 -4.43 -26.88
C ILE A 312 -3.40 -4.73 -27.64
N SER A 313 -3.52 -5.24 -28.85
CA SER A 313 -2.37 -5.61 -29.65
C SER A 313 -2.03 -4.54 -30.71
N GLY A 314 -2.92 -3.58 -30.98
CA GLY A 314 -2.72 -2.59 -32.03
C GLY A 314 -3.66 -1.39 -32.02
N VAL A 315 -3.29 -0.36 -32.76
CA VAL A 315 -4.10 0.85 -32.97
C VAL A 315 -4.45 0.99 -34.44
N SER A 316 -5.70 1.34 -34.72
CA SER A 316 -6.15 1.78 -36.04
C SER A 316 -6.44 3.27 -36.01
N VAL A 317 -6.06 3.96 -37.09
CA VAL A 317 -6.33 5.39 -37.33
C VAL A 317 -7.18 5.61 -38.58
N ASP A 318 -7.76 4.53 -39.11
CA ASP A 318 -8.50 4.48 -40.36
C ASP A 318 -9.78 3.67 -40.22
N TYR A 319 -10.46 3.78 -39.06
CA TYR A 319 -11.70 3.06 -38.76
C TYR A 319 -11.58 1.53 -38.90
N GLY A 320 -10.44 0.98 -38.51
CA GLY A 320 -10.17 -0.45 -38.48
C GLY A 320 -9.91 -1.07 -39.85
N HIS A 321 -9.56 -0.28 -40.87
CA HIS A 321 -9.11 -0.84 -42.15
C HIS A 321 -7.73 -1.47 -42.02
N THR A 322 -6.83 -0.82 -41.27
CA THR A 322 -5.52 -1.33 -40.91
C THR A 322 -5.26 -1.16 -39.42
N PHE A 323 -4.56 -2.12 -38.83
CA PHE A 323 -4.04 -2.01 -37.47
C PHE A 323 -2.52 -1.93 -37.57
N THR A 324 -1.95 -0.96 -36.88
CA THR A 324 -0.51 -0.93 -36.63
C THR A 324 -0.27 -1.58 -35.28
N SER A 325 0.60 -2.58 -35.21
CA SER A 325 1.01 -3.18 -33.95
C SER A 325 1.51 -2.11 -33.00
N MET A 326 1.16 -2.20 -31.72
CA MET A 326 1.77 -1.32 -30.74
C MET A 326 3.30 -1.53 -30.70
N PRO A 327 4.12 -0.48 -30.49
CA PRO A 327 5.59 -0.56 -30.56
C PRO A 327 6.18 -1.77 -29.81
N ASN A 328 7.24 -2.36 -30.37
CA ASN A 328 7.88 -3.63 -29.97
C ASN A 328 8.29 -3.78 -28.48
N GLN A 329 8.23 -2.73 -27.66
CA GLN A 329 8.51 -2.81 -26.21
C GLN A 329 7.47 -3.65 -25.45
N ALA A 330 6.23 -3.75 -25.94
CA ALA A 330 5.23 -4.68 -25.39
C ALA A 330 5.60 -6.17 -25.57
N ARG A 331 6.55 -6.47 -26.45
CA ARG A 331 7.07 -7.82 -26.69
C ARG A 331 8.30 -8.14 -25.83
N THR A 332 8.92 -7.13 -25.21
CA THR A 332 10.11 -7.27 -24.34
C THR A 332 9.75 -7.43 -22.86
N LEU A 333 8.51 -7.12 -22.47
CA LEU A 333 7.99 -7.27 -21.10
C LEU A 333 7.45 -8.70 -20.81
N GLY A 334 8.03 -9.72 -21.44
CA GLY A 334 7.40 -11.04 -21.53
C GLY A 334 6.14 -10.97 -22.39
N ALA A 335 5.64 -12.10 -22.86
CA ALA A 335 4.31 -12.12 -23.45
C ALA A 335 3.34 -11.58 -22.39
N ILE A 336 2.68 -10.45 -22.65
CA ILE A 336 1.54 -10.01 -21.83
C ILE A 336 0.65 -11.23 -21.72
N HIS A 337 0.56 -11.80 -20.51
CA HIS A 337 -0.25 -13.00 -20.27
C HIS A 337 -1.67 -12.65 -20.75
N SER A 338 -2.14 -13.40 -21.73
CA SER A 338 -3.20 -12.95 -22.64
C SER A 338 -4.61 -13.19 -22.12
N ASN A 339 -4.76 -13.45 -20.83
CA ASN A 339 -6.04 -13.57 -20.14
C ASN A 339 -6.31 -12.29 -19.33
N ASP A 340 -7.57 -11.87 -19.30
CA ASP A 340 -8.09 -10.93 -18.30
C ASP A 340 -7.54 -9.49 -18.35
N TYR A 341 -7.62 -8.88 -19.53
CA TYR A 341 -7.25 -7.47 -19.73
C TYR A 341 -8.45 -6.51 -19.71
N SER A 342 -8.20 -5.28 -19.25
CA SER A 342 -9.09 -4.13 -19.42
C SER A 342 -8.40 -2.92 -20.07
N MET A 343 -9.11 -2.04 -20.77
CA MET A 343 -8.60 -0.78 -21.29
C MET A 343 -9.67 0.31 -21.33
N ALA A 344 -9.26 1.56 -21.13
CA ALA A 344 -10.12 2.74 -21.18
C ALA A 344 -9.35 3.94 -21.77
N ILE A 345 -9.99 4.72 -22.65
CA ILE A 345 -9.42 5.98 -23.18
C ILE A 345 -9.57 7.07 -22.12
N ASP A 346 -8.56 7.92 -21.93
CA ASP A 346 -8.72 9.10 -21.08
C ASP A 346 -9.77 10.06 -21.68
N PRO A 347 -10.91 10.31 -20.99
CA PRO A 347 -11.96 11.18 -21.50
C PRO A 347 -11.54 12.65 -21.62
N ASN A 348 -10.49 13.08 -20.92
CA ASN A 348 -9.95 14.44 -21.00
C ASN A 348 -8.80 14.55 -22.01
N ASN A 349 -8.22 13.43 -22.45
CA ASN A 349 -7.13 13.38 -23.41
C ASN A 349 -7.18 12.09 -24.25
N ALA A 350 -7.83 12.13 -25.41
CA ALA A 350 -7.92 10.97 -26.30
C ALA A 350 -6.56 10.49 -26.87
N GLY A 351 -5.48 11.22 -26.60
CA GLY A 351 -4.09 10.80 -26.84
C GLY A 351 -3.53 9.84 -25.77
N THR A 352 -4.27 9.59 -24.69
CA THR A 352 -3.89 8.73 -23.56
C THR A 352 -4.88 7.57 -23.43
N VAL A 353 -4.35 6.36 -23.25
CA VAL A 353 -5.11 5.12 -23.02
C VAL A 353 -4.59 4.44 -21.77
N PHE A 354 -5.49 4.08 -20.86
CA PHE A 354 -5.20 3.23 -19.71
C PHE A 354 -5.45 1.78 -20.08
N TYR A 355 -4.64 0.87 -19.55
CA TYR A 355 -4.80 -0.57 -19.74
C TYR A 355 -4.48 -1.30 -18.44
N ALA A 356 -5.04 -2.48 -18.28
CA ALA A 356 -4.76 -3.37 -17.16
C ALA A 356 -4.74 -4.82 -17.61
N THR A 357 -3.99 -5.61 -16.86
CA THR A 357 -3.83 -7.05 -17.02
C THR A 357 -3.85 -7.68 -15.62
N ASP A 358 -3.76 -9.01 -15.57
CA ASP A 358 -3.50 -9.75 -14.33
C ASP A 358 -2.22 -9.31 -13.60
N TRP A 359 -1.34 -8.57 -14.28
CA TRP A 359 -0.02 -8.21 -13.76
C TRP A 359 0.10 -6.75 -13.35
N PHE A 360 -0.63 -5.81 -13.97
CA PHE A 360 -0.50 -4.38 -13.66
C PHE A 360 -1.59 -3.50 -14.30
N ILE A 361 -1.62 -2.21 -13.92
CA ILE A 361 -2.36 -1.13 -14.59
C ILE A 361 -1.35 -0.11 -15.15
N GLY A 362 -1.45 0.25 -16.42
CA GLY A 362 -0.53 1.18 -17.09
C GLY A 362 -1.20 2.25 -17.96
N GLU A 363 -0.39 3.19 -18.46
CA GLU A 363 -0.78 4.29 -19.37
C GLU A 363 0.02 4.24 -20.69
N PHE A 364 -0.64 4.50 -21.81
CA PHE A 364 -0.04 4.64 -23.14
C PHE A 364 -0.37 6.01 -23.76
N SER A 365 0.65 6.74 -24.22
CA SER A 365 0.51 8.02 -24.93
C SER A 365 0.82 7.89 -26.42
N ILE A 366 -0.14 8.25 -27.26
CA ILE A 366 -0.07 8.13 -28.72
C ILE A 366 0.71 9.28 -29.34
N ALA A 367 0.69 10.46 -28.73
CA ALA A 367 1.30 11.68 -29.29
C ALA A 367 2.81 11.52 -29.54
N THR A 368 3.47 10.63 -28.79
CA THR A 368 4.89 10.36 -28.88
C THR A 368 5.22 9.08 -29.67
N GLY A 369 4.21 8.28 -30.04
CA GLY A 369 4.41 6.92 -30.57
C GLY A 369 5.24 6.03 -29.64
N SER A 370 5.41 6.46 -28.39
CA SER A 370 6.27 5.82 -27.41
C SER A 370 5.36 5.13 -26.42
N TRP A 371 5.59 3.84 -26.24
CA TRP A 371 5.28 3.25 -24.97
C TRP A 371 6.17 3.94 -23.95
N THR A 372 5.56 4.52 -22.95
CA THR A 372 6.26 4.59 -21.68
C THR A 372 5.83 3.30 -21.02
N ALA A 373 6.62 2.23 -21.26
CA ALA A 373 6.58 1.06 -20.41
C ALA A 373 7.05 1.57 -19.06
N LEU A 374 6.09 2.13 -18.38
CA LEU A 374 6.31 2.51 -17.04
C LEU A 374 6.24 1.15 -16.34
N GLY A 375 7.39 0.54 -16.03
CA GLY A 375 7.41 -0.62 -15.13
C GLY A 375 6.53 -0.32 -13.93
N GLU A 376 5.96 -1.32 -13.26
CA GLU A 376 4.87 -1.18 -12.28
C GLU A 376 4.93 0.12 -11.43
N LEU A 377 6.11 0.55 -11.01
CA LEU A 377 6.39 1.82 -10.32
C LEU A 377 6.46 3.12 -11.15
N ALA A 378 6.97 3.11 -12.37
CA ALA A 378 6.95 4.30 -13.21
C ALA A 378 5.49 4.62 -13.61
N GLY A 379 4.62 3.59 -13.70
CA GLY A 379 3.20 3.67 -14.13
C GLY A 379 2.38 4.42 -13.10
N ASN A 380 2.92 4.41 -11.89
CA ASN A 380 2.38 4.96 -10.68
C ASN A 380 2.69 6.44 -10.49
N ARG A 381 2.77 7.23 -11.57
CA ARG A 381 2.51 8.68 -11.44
C ARG A 381 1.02 8.88 -11.16
N GLY A 382 0.66 8.61 -9.90
CA GLY A 382 -0.68 8.79 -9.36
C GLY A 382 -1.42 7.53 -8.90
N VAL A 383 -0.73 6.38 -8.87
CA VAL A 383 -1.22 5.14 -8.25
C VAL A 383 -0.43 4.92 -6.96
N ALA A 384 -1.11 4.96 -5.82
CA ALA A 384 -0.48 5.05 -4.50
C ALA A 384 -0.34 3.72 -3.75
N ALA A 385 -0.65 2.59 -4.40
CA ALA A 385 -0.57 1.26 -3.80
C ALA A 385 0.02 0.27 -4.81
N ILE A 386 0.92 -0.60 -4.33
CA ILE A 386 1.37 -1.80 -5.05
C ILE A 386 0.42 -2.92 -4.62
N LEU A 387 -0.19 -3.59 -5.58
CA LEU A 387 -0.96 -4.81 -5.36
C LEU A 387 -0.02 -5.97 -5.71
N ILE A 388 0.42 -6.71 -4.71
CA ILE A 388 1.30 -7.87 -4.93
C ILE A 388 0.39 -9.07 -4.92
N ASP A 389 0.05 -9.54 -6.12
CA ASP A 389 -1.01 -10.52 -6.32
C ASP A 389 -0.56 -11.97 -6.06
N ASP A 390 0.72 -12.16 -5.73
CA ASP A 390 1.30 -13.47 -5.46
C ASP A 390 2.63 -13.33 -4.71
N MET A 391 2.56 -13.32 -3.38
CA MET A 391 3.74 -13.21 -2.53
C MET A 391 4.15 -14.61 -2.06
N ASP A 392 4.95 -15.26 -2.88
CA ASP A 392 5.42 -16.63 -2.63
C ASP A 392 6.45 -16.67 -1.50
N GLN A 393 7.31 -15.65 -1.43
CA GLN A 393 8.46 -15.64 -0.52
C GLN A 393 8.71 -14.27 0.08
N VAL A 394 9.17 -14.24 1.32
CA VAL A 394 9.56 -13.01 2.01
C VAL A 394 10.84 -13.27 2.82
N SER A 395 11.73 -12.28 2.86
CA SER A 395 12.95 -12.24 3.67
C SER A 395 13.11 -10.86 4.29
N THR A 396 13.63 -10.79 5.51
CA THR A 396 13.80 -9.52 6.24
C THR A 396 15.15 -9.42 6.94
N THR A 397 15.59 -8.20 7.25
CA THR A 397 16.80 -7.98 8.06
C THR A 397 16.58 -8.41 9.50
N THR A 398 17.59 -9.05 10.10
CA THR A 398 17.45 -9.63 11.45
C THR A 398 17.65 -8.60 12.57
N THR A 399 18.30 -7.47 12.28
CA THR A 399 18.70 -6.46 13.28
C THR A 399 17.90 -5.16 13.20
N THR A 400 17.72 -4.62 11.99
CA THR A 400 17.04 -3.34 11.76
C THR A 400 15.57 -3.54 11.43
N LYS A 401 15.23 -4.67 10.80
CA LYS A 401 13.90 -5.01 10.27
C LYS A 401 13.32 -3.95 9.32
N ASP A 402 14.17 -3.11 8.76
CA ASP A 402 13.75 -2.04 7.87
C ASP A 402 13.69 -2.52 6.42
N THR A 403 14.52 -3.51 6.06
CA THR A 403 14.56 -4.06 4.70
C THR A 403 13.74 -5.33 4.57
N PHE A 404 12.82 -5.34 3.62
CA PHE A 404 12.04 -6.51 3.20
C PHE A 404 12.37 -6.82 1.74
N VAL A 405 12.63 -8.09 1.48
CA VAL A 405 12.75 -8.66 0.14
C VAL A 405 11.57 -9.61 -0.03
N ILE A 406 10.85 -9.49 -1.12
CA ILE A 406 9.75 -10.38 -1.48
C ILE A 406 10.06 -11.01 -2.83
N GLY A 407 9.76 -12.30 -2.96
CA GLY A 407 9.76 -13.01 -4.23
C GLY A 407 8.33 -13.37 -4.61
N GLY A 408 8.00 -13.24 -5.88
CA GLY A 408 6.76 -13.77 -6.44
C GLY A 408 6.94 -14.15 -7.90
N LYS A 409 5.83 -14.55 -8.53
CA LYS A 409 5.77 -14.90 -9.96
C LYS A 409 6.33 -13.84 -10.92
N THR A 410 6.33 -12.59 -10.48
CA THR A 410 6.71 -11.40 -11.25
C THR A 410 8.06 -10.80 -10.81
N GLY A 411 8.89 -11.55 -10.09
CA GLY A 411 10.24 -11.15 -9.71
C GLY A 411 10.36 -10.71 -8.24
N ILE A 412 11.40 -9.93 -7.94
CA ILE A 412 11.78 -9.56 -6.58
C ILE A 412 11.33 -8.13 -6.27
N GLY A 413 10.73 -7.91 -5.10
CA GLY A 413 10.45 -6.59 -4.54
C GLY A 413 11.31 -6.29 -3.34
N ILE A 414 11.82 -5.07 -3.23
CA ILE A 414 12.66 -4.68 -2.09
C ILE A 414 12.22 -3.32 -1.55
N THR A 415 12.02 -3.22 -0.25
CA THR A 415 11.88 -1.96 0.49
C THR A 415 12.94 -1.93 1.58
N GLN A 416 13.42 -0.74 1.96
CA GLN A 416 14.42 -0.54 3.01
C GLN A 416 13.90 0.25 4.21
N ASP A 417 12.59 0.48 4.26
CA ASP A 417 11.95 1.45 5.16
C ASP A 417 10.57 0.98 5.66
N PHE A 418 10.34 -0.33 5.74
CA PHE A 418 9.01 -0.89 5.99
C PHE A 418 8.43 -0.56 7.37
N LEU A 419 9.24 -0.61 8.44
CA LEU A 419 8.75 -0.47 9.83
C LEU A 419 8.99 0.91 10.48
N THR A 420 9.86 1.76 9.94
CA THR A 420 10.15 3.10 10.49
C THR A 420 9.02 4.12 10.25
N HIS A 421 8.01 3.72 9.48
CA HIS A 421 7.10 4.64 8.84
C HIS A 421 5.73 4.71 9.52
N THR A 422 5.55 5.69 10.42
CA THR A 422 4.26 5.97 11.08
C THR A 422 3.36 6.96 10.32
N GLY A 423 3.62 7.20 9.02
CA GLY A 423 2.82 8.17 8.24
C GLY A 423 3.11 8.30 6.74
N THR A 424 4.17 7.70 6.21
CA THR A 424 4.49 7.60 4.77
C THR A 424 4.64 6.12 4.40
N TYR A 425 4.43 5.70 3.16
CA TYR A 425 4.52 4.27 2.79
C TYR A 425 5.96 3.92 2.43
N PRO A 426 6.41 2.69 2.74
CA PRO A 426 7.73 2.23 2.32
C PRO A 426 7.98 2.45 0.84
N THR A 427 9.19 2.87 0.50
CA THR A 427 9.68 2.96 -0.87
C THR A 427 10.07 1.57 -1.35
N TRP A 428 9.21 0.98 -2.18
CA TRP A 428 9.47 -0.29 -2.84
C TRP A 428 10.19 -0.11 -4.18
N THR A 429 11.13 -1.00 -4.46
CA THR A 429 11.75 -1.23 -5.77
C THR A 429 11.24 -2.57 -6.32
N TYR A 430 10.43 -2.55 -7.39
CA TYR A 430 9.73 -3.72 -7.95
C TYR A 430 9.18 -3.46 -9.37
N PRO A 431 9.04 -4.48 -10.24
CA PRO A 431 9.65 -5.79 -10.15
C PRO A 431 11.14 -5.73 -10.49
N ILE A 432 11.93 -6.49 -9.76
CA ILE A 432 13.33 -6.73 -10.06
C ILE A 432 13.44 -8.15 -10.59
N PHE A 433 13.60 -8.28 -11.91
CA PHE A 433 13.87 -9.57 -12.54
C PHE A 433 15.37 -9.86 -12.50
N PRO A 434 15.80 -10.96 -11.87
CA PRO A 434 17.14 -11.47 -12.04
C PRO A 434 17.27 -11.98 -13.49
N ALA A 435 18.01 -11.26 -14.32
CA ALA A 435 18.12 -11.53 -15.76
C ALA A 435 16.78 -11.49 -16.52
N SER A 436 16.80 -11.89 -17.81
CA SER A 436 15.63 -11.92 -18.70
C SER A 436 14.83 -13.22 -18.61
N ASP A 437 15.05 -14.01 -17.56
CA ASP A 437 14.56 -15.39 -17.45
C ASP A 437 13.05 -15.46 -17.19
N GLY A 438 12.49 -14.47 -16.46
CA GLY A 438 11.03 -14.33 -16.28
C GLY A 438 10.36 -15.44 -15.47
N ALA A 439 11.14 -16.40 -14.96
CA ALA A 439 10.75 -17.48 -14.09
C ALA A 439 10.34 -16.96 -12.67
N PRO A 440 9.21 -17.41 -12.11
CA PRO A 440 8.78 -17.16 -10.73
C PRO A 440 9.87 -17.35 -9.68
N ILE A 441 9.96 -16.41 -8.73
CA ILE A 441 10.89 -16.52 -7.60
C ILE A 441 10.28 -17.41 -6.52
N THR A 442 10.92 -18.55 -6.27
CA THR A 442 10.45 -19.60 -5.35
C THR A 442 11.19 -19.61 -4.01
N ALA A 443 12.34 -18.94 -3.91
CA ALA A 443 13.07 -18.77 -2.65
C ALA A 443 13.77 -17.41 -2.61
N THR A 444 13.79 -16.75 -1.45
CA THR A 444 14.61 -15.55 -1.23
C THR A 444 15.40 -15.67 0.05
N PHE A 445 16.57 -15.05 0.11
CA PHE A 445 17.35 -14.94 1.33
C PHE A 445 18.12 -13.62 1.36
N LEU A 446 17.95 -12.88 2.45
CA LEU A 446 18.70 -11.65 2.71
C LEU A 446 19.79 -11.95 3.73
N GLN A 447 21.04 -11.91 3.27
CA GLN A 447 22.19 -11.91 4.15
C GLN A 447 22.45 -10.48 4.57
N ASP A 448 22.39 -10.20 5.87
CA ASP A 448 22.38 -8.83 6.44
C ASP A 448 23.73 -8.47 7.11
N TYR A 449 24.47 -9.47 7.62
CA TYR A 449 25.78 -9.28 8.24
C TYR A 449 26.71 -10.47 8.03
N ASP A 450 28.01 -10.17 8.05
CA ASP A 450 29.04 -11.13 8.42
C ASP A 450 29.08 -11.29 9.95
N LEU A 451 29.67 -12.37 10.45
CA LEU A 451 29.78 -12.69 11.88
C LEU A 451 30.54 -11.64 12.70
N ASP A 452 31.33 -10.79 12.04
CA ASP A 452 32.05 -9.68 12.66
C ASP A 452 31.20 -8.39 12.74
N GLY A 453 29.96 -8.42 12.25
CA GLY A 453 29.02 -7.30 12.21
C GLY A 453 29.23 -6.36 11.02
N THR A 454 30.07 -6.71 10.04
CA THR A 454 30.15 -5.99 8.78
C THR A 454 28.88 -6.24 7.98
N ILE A 455 28.22 -5.17 7.53
CA ILE A 455 26.99 -5.29 6.72
C ILE A 455 27.36 -5.98 5.42
N MET A 456 26.85 -7.20 5.25
CA MET A 456 26.87 -7.90 3.97
C MET A 456 25.52 -7.60 3.35
N GLU A 457 25.48 -7.08 2.14
CA GLU A 457 24.22 -6.66 1.51
C GLU A 457 23.90 -7.57 0.33
N ASN A 458 23.99 -8.88 0.58
CA ASN A 458 23.72 -9.86 -0.45
C ASN A 458 22.25 -10.26 -0.42
N VAL A 459 21.59 -10.14 -1.58
CA VAL A 459 20.25 -10.67 -1.80
C VAL A 459 20.37 -11.88 -2.70
N PHE A 460 19.86 -13.01 -2.24
CA PHE A 460 19.76 -14.23 -3.02
C PHE A 460 18.30 -14.47 -3.41
N ALA A 461 18.10 -14.92 -4.64
CA ALA A 461 16.79 -15.27 -5.17
C ALA A 461 16.90 -16.49 -6.06
N GLY A 462 16.17 -17.54 -5.70
CA GLY A 462 16.02 -18.77 -6.46
C GLY A 462 14.69 -18.79 -7.20
N ASN A 463 14.63 -19.44 -8.36
CA ASN A 463 13.42 -19.52 -9.18
C ASN A 463 12.96 -20.96 -9.47
N ASP A 464 11.80 -21.08 -10.14
CA ASP A 464 11.18 -22.33 -10.59
C ASP A 464 11.80 -22.95 -11.86
N SER A 465 12.90 -22.36 -12.35
CA SER A 465 13.78 -22.93 -13.39
C SER A 465 15.02 -23.61 -12.79
N GLY A 466 15.27 -23.43 -11.49
CA GLY A 466 16.39 -24.02 -10.76
C GLY A 466 17.62 -23.12 -10.74
N ASP A 467 17.45 -21.84 -11.08
CA ASP A 467 18.50 -20.84 -11.07
C ASP A 467 18.54 -20.09 -9.75
N LEU A 468 19.75 -19.83 -9.26
CA LEU A 468 20.01 -18.93 -8.14
C LEU A 468 20.74 -17.69 -8.61
N TYR A 469 20.21 -16.55 -8.22
CA TYR A 469 20.79 -15.25 -8.49
C TYR A 469 21.26 -14.59 -7.20
N ARG A 470 22.35 -13.83 -7.31
CA ARG A 470 22.92 -13.04 -6.21
C ARG A 470 23.07 -11.58 -6.65
N ALA A 471 22.62 -10.65 -5.81
CA ALA A 471 22.96 -9.24 -5.90
C ALA A 471 23.83 -8.83 -4.71
N THR A 472 24.86 -8.01 -4.94
CA THR A 472 25.83 -7.56 -3.91
C THR A 472 25.62 -6.13 -3.44
N ASN A 473 24.50 -5.51 -3.84
CA ASN A 473 24.17 -4.09 -3.62
C ASN A 473 22.76 -3.94 -3.02
N GLN A 474 22.41 -4.81 -2.06
CA GLN A 474 21.07 -4.84 -1.44
C GLN A 474 19.94 -5.19 -2.43
N GLY A 475 20.28 -5.71 -3.62
CA GLY A 475 19.31 -6.09 -4.64
C GLY A 475 18.57 -4.92 -5.31
N LEU A 476 18.95 -3.67 -5.08
CA LEU A 476 18.18 -2.47 -5.50
C LEU A 476 18.01 -2.28 -7.01
N THR A 477 18.66 -3.08 -7.86
CA THR A 477 18.59 -2.92 -9.32
C THR A 477 18.65 -4.27 -10.00
N GLY A 478 17.78 -4.58 -10.97
CA GLY A 478 17.86 -5.87 -11.69
C GLY A 478 19.20 -6.16 -12.36
N GLY A 479 19.91 -5.13 -12.80
CA GLY A 479 21.24 -5.28 -13.41
C GLY A 479 22.36 -5.69 -12.43
N SER A 480 22.10 -5.75 -11.12
CA SER A 480 23.09 -6.20 -10.13
C SER A 480 22.96 -7.68 -9.76
N TYR A 481 21.90 -8.36 -10.20
CA TYR A 481 21.76 -9.80 -10.02
C TYR A 481 22.62 -10.54 -11.04
N THR A 482 23.50 -11.39 -10.55
CA THR A 482 24.27 -12.34 -11.34
C THR A 482 23.79 -13.75 -11.02
N GLN A 483 23.52 -14.56 -12.03
CA GLN A 483 23.29 -15.99 -11.85
C GLN A 483 24.57 -16.61 -11.27
N VAL A 484 24.44 -17.30 -10.14
CA VAL A 484 25.55 -17.91 -9.41
C VAL A 484 25.44 -19.43 -9.32
N PHE A 485 24.26 -19.99 -9.59
CA PHE A 485 24.01 -21.42 -9.67
C PHE A 485 22.90 -21.70 -10.68
N ASP A 486 23.05 -22.78 -11.43
CA ASP A 486 22.05 -23.33 -12.36
C ASP A 486 21.93 -24.82 -12.05
N ALA A 487 20.78 -25.27 -11.53
CA ALA A 487 20.59 -26.66 -11.15
C ALA A 487 20.73 -27.64 -12.32
N GLN A 488 20.44 -27.24 -13.56
CA GLN A 488 20.57 -28.08 -14.74
C GLN A 488 22.04 -28.28 -15.13
N VAL A 489 22.89 -27.27 -14.88
CA VAL A 489 24.31 -27.28 -15.26
C VAL A 489 25.22 -27.74 -14.12
N ASP A 490 24.99 -27.22 -12.92
CA ASP A 490 25.89 -27.36 -11.77
C ASP A 490 25.61 -28.63 -10.95
N ALA A 491 24.38 -29.16 -10.97
CA ALA A 491 24.05 -30.43 -10.33
C ALA A 491 24.41 -31.66 -11.20
N VAL A 492 25.65 -31.69 -11.70
CA VAL A 492 26.15 -32.74 -12.60
C VAL A 492 25.99 -34.13 -11.97
N GLY A 493 25.21 -34.99 -12.63
CA GLY A 493 24.93 -36.36 -12.20
C GLY A 493 23.49 -36.59 -11.74
N TYR A 494 22.68 -35.54 -11.65
CA TYR A 494 21.24 -35.62 -11.50
C TYR A 494 20.57 -35.48 -12.89
N HIS A 495 19.53 -36.28 -13.12
CA HIS A 495 18.71 -36.18 -14.33
C HIS A 495 17.44 -35.42 -13.96
N PHE A 496 17.28 -34.23 -14.51
CA PHE A 496 16.05 -33.44 -14.45
C PHE A 496 15.43 -33.43 -15.84
N ASP A 497 14.11 -33.40 -15.89
CA ASP A 497 13.42 -33.06 -17.13
C ASP A 497 13.45 -31.52 -17.28
N ASP A 498 13.93 -31.05 -18.44
CA ASP A 498 14.16 -29.63 -18.69
C ASP A 498 12.91 -28.79 -18.33
N ASN A 499 13.08 -27.81 -17.43
CA ASN A 499 12.12 -26.77 -16.99
C ASN A 499 11.20 -27.08 -15.79
N THR A 500 11.57 -27.99 -14.89
CA THR A 500 10.70 -28.36 -13.74
C THR A 500 11.41 -28.31 -12.40
N ILE A 501 12.62 -27.75 -12.34
CA ILE A 501 13.42 -27.67 -11.11
C ILE A 501 13.13 -26.34 -10.43
N GLU A 502 12.80 -26.36 -9.15
CA GLU A 502 12.71 -25.13 -8.34
C GLU A 502 13.81 -25.08 -7.28
N ILE A 503 14.32 -23.88 -7.00
CA ILE A 503 15.06 -23.62 -5.75
C ILE A 503 14.03 -23.49 -4.64
N THR A 504 14.09 -24.38 -3.64
CA THR A 504 13.04 -24.47 -2.62
C THR A 504 13.37 -23.72 -1.34
N SER A 505 14.64 -23.62 -0.96
CA SER A 505 15.06 -22.91 0.25
C SER A 505 16.52 -22.46 0.16
N ILE A 506 16.84 -21.35 0.82
CA ILE A 506 18.17 -20.73 0.85
C ILE A 506 18.45 -20.31 2.30
N VAL A 507 19.58 -20.76 2.85
CA VAL A 507 19.92 -20.56 4.26
C VAL A 507 21.43 -20.38 4.46
N ALA A 508 21.81 -19.50 5.38
CA ALA A 508 23.21 -19.32 5.79
C ALA A 508 23.54 -20.13 7.05
N SER A 509 24.80 -20.55 7.17
CA SER A 509 25.31 -21.17 8.38
C SER A 509 25.38 -20.13 9.53
N PRO A 510 24.78 -20.41 10.70
CA PRO A 510 24.86 -19.49 11.84
C PRO A 510 26.28 -19.32 12.40
N SER A 511 27.20 -20.20 11.99
CA SER A 511 28.59 -20.23 12.44
C SER A 511 29.59 -19.68 11.42
N ASN A 512 29.16 -19.38 10.20
CA ASN A 512 29.96 -18.76 9.14
C ASN A 512 29.04 -18.20 8.05
N ALA A 513 28.98 -16.87 7.89
CA ALA A 513 28.11 -16.25 6.89
C ALA A 513 28.50 -16.62 5.44
N ASP A 514 29.77 -16.93 5.18
CA ASP A 514 30.23 -17.37 3.85
C ASP A 514 29.75 -18.77 3.47
N ASP A 515 29.36 -19.59 4.46
CA ASP A 515 28.84 -20.94 4.23
C ASP A 515 27.31 -20.86 3.98
N LEU A 516 26.91 -20.91 2.71
CA LEU A 516 25.51 -20.89 2.29
C LEU A 516 25.07 -22.28 1.81
N TYR A 517 23.79 -22.56 1.94
CA TYR A 517 23.18 -23.79 1.45
C TYR A 517 21.88 -23.48 0.73
N ILE A 518 21.62 -24.25 -0.32
CA ILE A 518 20.35 -24.23 -1.04
C ILE A 518 19.82 -25.64 -1.16
N SER A 519 18.50 -25.74 -1.20
CA SER A 519 17.81 -26.93 -1.67
C SER A 519 17.07 -26.66 -2.96
N PHE A 520 16.86 -27.73 -3.72
CA PHE A 520 16.13 -27.67 -4.98
C PHE A 520 15.51 -29.03 -5.29
N GLY A 521 14.53 -29.05 -6.18
CA GLY A 521 14.02 -30.30 -6.74
C GLY A 521 12.99 -30.13 -7.84
N ASP A 522 12.64 -31.25 -8.46
CA ASP A 522 11.68 -31.35 -9.56
C ASP A 522 10.25 -31.40 -9.02
N TRP A 523 9.42 -30.42 -9.42
CA TRP A 523 8.05 -30.29 -8.93
C TRP A 523 7.01 -30.94 -9.86
N ASP A 524 7.24 -31.01 -11.17
CA ASP A 524 6.18 -31.28 -12.17
C ASP A 524 6.19 -32.72 -12.71
N THR A 525 7.34 -33.41 -12.74
CA THR A 525 7.37 -34.75 -13.35
C THR A 525 7.33 -35.83 -12.27
N GLY A 526 6.70 -36.97 -12.54
CA GLY A 526 6.77 -38.16 -11.68
C GLY A 526 8.20 -38.73 -11.52
N HIS A 527 9.22 -37.95 -11.87
CA HIS A 527 10.61 -38.19 -11.58
C HIS A 527 10.99 -37.53 -10.25
N VAL A 528 11.80 -38.29 -9.55
CA VAL A 528 12.33 -37.94 -8.25
C VAL A 528 13.72 -37.37 -8.50
N GLY A 529 13.84 -36.05 -8.43
CA GLY A 529 15.07 -35.30 -8.61
C GLY A 529 15.12 -34.15 -7.62
N GLY A 530 16.24 -33.99 -6.90
CA GLY A 530 16.42 -32.91 -5.94
C GLY A 530 17.71 -33.08 -5.16
N GLY A 531 18.13 -32.01 -4.52
CA GLY A 531 19.47 -31.95 -3.97
C GLY A 531 19.66 -30.85 -2.95
N VAL A 532 20.81 -30.92 -2.29
CA VAL A 532 21.37 -29.84 -1.48
C VAL A 532 22.70 -29.45 -2.11
N ALA A 533 22.85 -28.17 -2.41
CA ALA A 533 24.12 -27.57 -2.79
C ALA A 533 24.57 -26.59 -1.72
N CYS A 534 25.88 -26.34 -1.68
CA CYS A 534 26.48 -25.46 -0.71
C CYS A 534 27.55 -24.59 -1.37
N SER A 535 27.76 -23.43 -0.78
CA SER A 535 28.82 -22.50 -1.10
C SER A 535 29.63 -22.21 0.17
N THR A 536 30.92 -21.95 0.02
CA THR A 536 31.84 -21.60 1.13
C THR A 536 32.54 -20.27 0.86
N ASP A 537 32.09 -19.53 -0.14
CA ASP A 537 32.63 -18.27 -0.61
C ASP A 537 31.50 -17.25 -0.85
N ASN A 538 30.48 -17.34 0.00
CA ASN A 538 29.33 -16.46 0.01
C ASN A 538 28.54 -16.49 -1.30
N GLY A 539 28.33 -17.69 -1.83
CA GLY A 539 27.54 -17.94 -3.04
C GLY A 539 28.24 -17.53 -4.33
N ALA A 540 29.56 -17.36 -4.35
CA ALA A 540 30.31 -17.09 -5.57
C ALA A 540 30.57 -18.37 -6.38
N THR A 541 30.78 -19.50 -5.71
CA THR A 541 30.85 -20.84 -6.29
C THR A 541 30.03 -21.82 -5.46
N TRP A 542 29.50 -22.84 -6.14
CA TRP A 542 28.63 -23.84 -5.56
C TRP A 542 29.13 -25.25 -5.86
N GLN A 543 28.90 -26.16 -4.93
CA GLN A 543 29.11 -27.58 -5.12
C GLN A 543 27.96 -28.37 -4.49
N MET A 544 27.66 -29.54 -5.05
CA MET A 544 26.72 -30.47 -4.44
C MET A 544 27.23 -30.95 -3.08
N ASP A 545 26.35 -31.02 -2.08
CA ASP A 545 26.70 -31.59 -0.79
C ASP A 545 27.02 -33.09 -0.99
N PRO A 546 28.29 -33.51 -0.79
CA PRO A 546 28.71 -34.87 -1.09
C PRO A 546 27.98 -35.90 -0.21
N ALA A 547 27.52 -35.51 0.98
CA ALA A 547 26.76 -36.37 1.86
C ALA A 547 25.37 -36.68 1.31
N TRP A 548 24.75 -35.71 0.63
CA TRP A 548 23.41 -35.88 0.06
C TRP A 548 23.44 -36.85 -1.12
N THR A 549 24.50 -36.80 -1.94
CA THR A 549 24.66 -37.68 -3.11
C THR A 549 24.63 -39.19 -2.79
N THR A 550 24.83 -39.57 -1.52
CA THR A 550 24.77 -40.98 -1.09
C THR A 550 23.44 -41.33 -0.42
N ALA A 551 22.79 -40.35 0.22
CA ALA A 551 21.59 -40.58 1.03
C ALA A 551 20.28 -40.28 0.29
N GLY A 552 20.32 -39.39 -0.71
CA GLY A 552 19.13 -38.76 -1.29
C GLY A 552 19.18 -38.43 -2.76
N ASN A 553 19.96 -39.17 -3.55
CA ASN A 553 19.76 -39.16 -5.00
C ASN A 553 18.31 -39.55 -5.26
N SER A 554 17.53 -38.61 -5.80
CA SER A 554 16.09 -38.76 -6.04
C SER A 554 15.16 -38.45 -4.86
N MET A 555 15.40 -37.39 -4.10
CA MET A 555 14.39 -36.86 -3.18
C MET A 555 14.13 -35.37 -3.46
N LEU A 556 12.87 -34.98 -3.56
CA LEU A 556 12.46 -33.57 -3.56
C LEU A 556 12.75 -33.01 -2.17
N VAL A 557 13.74 -32.11 -2.10
CA VAL A 557 14.04 -31.37 -0.88
C VAL A 557 13.17 -30.11 -0.87
N ARG A 558 12.22 -30.05 0.05
CA ARG A 558 11.29 -28.92 0.16
C ARG A 558 11.83 -27.79 1.02
N ASP A 559 12.55 -28.12 2.07
CA ASP A 559 13.11 -27.11 2.94
C ASP A 559 14.32 -27.62 3.74
N ILE A 560 15.17 -26.68 4.16
CA ILE A 560 16.40 -26.93 4.91
C ILE A 560 16.54 -25.94 6.06
N GLN A 561 17.03 -26.44 7.20
CA GLN A 561 17.29 -25.59 8.36
C GLN A 561 18.64 -25.91 9.00
N LEU A 562 19.40 -24.87 9.35
CA LEU A 562 20.72 -25.00 9.96
C LEU A 562 20.74 -24.58 11.41
N THR A 563 21.51 -25.34 12.18
CA THR A 563 21.98 -24.98 13.51
C THR A 563 23.51 -24.97 13.50
N ASN A 564 24.15 -24.51 14.59
CA ASN A 564 25.61 -24.51 14.69
C ASN A 564 26.28 -25.88 14.46
N THR A 565 25.56 -26.99 14.65
CA THR A 565 26.14 -28.35 14.61
C THR A 565 25.31 -29.37 13.83
N LYS A 566 24.16 -28.97 13.30
CA LYS A 566 23.18 -29.87 12.67
C LYS A 566 22.58 -29.20 11.45
N PHE A 567 22.44 -29.97 10.39
CA PHE A 567 21.79 -29.60 9.15
C PHE A 567 20.56 -30.48 8.99
N TRP A 568 19.38 -29.88 8.89
CA TRP A 568 18.09 -30.56 8.78
C TRP A 568 17.53 -30.40 7.38
N VAL A 569 16.90 -31.46 6.87
CA VAL A 569 16.34 -31.51 5.53
C VAL A 569 14.95 -32.13 5.59
N GLY A 570 13.97 -31.38 5.10
CA GLY A 570 12.62 -31.85 4.87
C GLY A 570 12.48 -32.36 3.44
N VAL A 571 11.94 -33.57 3.28
CA VAL A 571 11.68 -34.14 1.96
C VAL A 571 10.25 -34.61 1.79
N GLY A 572 9.80 -34.67 0.54
CA GLY A 572 8.52 -35.27 0.19
C GLY A 572 7.89 -34.63 -1.04
N LYS A 573 7.19 -35.44 -1.83
CA LYS A 573 6.32 -35.00 -2.93
C LYS A 573 4.94 -35.63 -2.76
N ASP A 574 3.89 -34.93 -3.18
CA ASP A 574 2.49 -35.35 -2.95
C ASP A 574 2.14 -36.66 -3.67
N ASP A 575 2.72 -36.88 -4.85
CA ASP A 575 2.54 -38.05 -5.71
C ASP A 575 3.56 -39.18 -5.47
N ASP A 576 4.64 -38.94 -4.71
CA ASP A 576 5.69 -39.94 -4.49
C ASP A 576 5.33 -40.90 -3.35
N LEU A 577 5.12 -42.17 -3.69
CA LEU A 577 4.72 -43.22 -2.77
C LEU A 577 5.88 -43.89 -2.03
N ASP A 578 7.15 -43.59 -2.34
CA ASP A 578 8.28 -44.18 -1.63
C ASP A 578 8.40 -43.54 -0.22
N PRO A 579 8.21 -44.31 0.87
CA PRO A 579 8.36 -43.77 2.23
C PRO A 579 9.79 -43.32 2.55
N ASN A 580 10.79 -43.68 1.75
CA ASN A 580 12.15 -43.17 1.91
C ASN A 580 12.29 -41.74 1.35
N HIS A 581 11.42 -41.33 0.43
CA HIS A 581 11.43 -39.99 -0.13
C HIS A 581 10.59 -39.00 0.67
N ARG A 582 10.18 -39.39 1.89
CA ARG A 582 9.35 -38.61 2.80
C ARG A 582 9.99 -38.52 4.20
N GLY A 583 9.65 -37.45 4.91
CA GLY A 583 10.05 -37.21 6.29
C GLY A 583 11.31 -36.35 6.42
N MET A 584 12.06 -36.59 7.50
CA MET A 584 13.18 -35.74 7.90
C MET A 584 14.52 -36.45 7.79
N TYR A 585 15.51 -35.75 7.26
CA TYR A 585 16.90 -36.14 7.27
C TYR A 585 17.72 -35.13 8.04
N ALA A 586 18.83 -35.59 8.62
CA ALA A 586 19.75 -34.70 9.27
C ALA A 586 21.19 -35.19 9.20
N LYS A 587 22.09 -34.22 9.12
CA LYS A 587 23.54 -34.38 9.16
C LYS A 587 24.07 -33.70 10.42
N ILE A 588 24.91 -34.41 11.16
CA ILE A 588 25.50 -33.94 12.42
C ILE A 588 27.00 -33.74 12.21
N GLY A 589 27.53 -32.63 12.70
CA GLY A 589 28.97 -32.36 12.70
C GLY A 589 29.30 -30.91 12.40
N SER A 590 30.57 -30.66 12.09
CA SER A 590 31.00 -29.36 11.59
C SER A 590 30.34 -29.10 10.24
N LEU A 591 29.59 -28.01 10.14
CA LEU A 591 28.98 -27.54 8.89
C LEU A 591 29.90 -26.59 8.11
N THR A 592 31.05 -26.22 8.69
CA THR A 592 32.04 -25.38 8.01
C THR A 592 32.58 -26.06 6.76
N GLY A 593 32.66 -25.31 5.66
CA GLY A 593 33.22 -25.81 4.40
C GLY A 593 32.36 -26.90 3.76
N CYS A 594 31.04 -26.70 3.71
CA CYS A 594 30.04 -27.69 3.29
C CYS A 594 29.87 -28.93 4.17
N GLY A 595 30.69 -29.10 5.22
CA GLY A 595 30.64 -30.22 6.16
C GLY A 595 30.98 -31.59 5.56
N THR A 596 31.30 -32.56 6.43
CA THR A 596 31.79 -33.90 6.03
C THR A 596 30.98 -35.06 6.65
N GLY A 597 29.86 -34.76 7.30
CA GLY A 597 28.96 -35.77 7.89
C GLY A 597 28.15 -36.54 6.84
N THR A 598 27.44 -37.59 7.25
CA THR A 598 26.49 -38.31 6.39
C THR A 598 25.08 -37.93 6.80
N PHE A 599 24.19 -37.75 5.82
CA PHE A 599 22.76 -37.62 6.10
C PHE A 599 22.20 -38.95 6.58
N SER A 600 21.48 -38.89 7.69
CA SER A 600 20.73 -40.03 8.20
C SER A 600 19.28 -39.61 8.34
N LYS A 601 18.36 -40.52 8.00
CA LYS A 601 16.94 -40.29 8.26
C LYS A 601 16.77 -40.07 9.76
N ALA A 602 16.25 -38.92 10.13
CA ALA A 602 16.25 -38.42 11.50
C ALA A 602 15.12 -39.04 12.35
N THR A 603 14.29 -39.92 11.79
CA THR A 603 12.98 -40.30 12.33
C THR A 603 12.95 -41.71 12.95
N THR A 604 12.13 -41.87 13.98
CA THR A 604 11.63 -43.16 14.50
C THR A 604 10.10 -43.14 14.70
N LEU A 605 9.46 -42.07 14.22
CA LEU A 605 8.04 -41.79 14.39
C LEU A 605 7.34 -42.07 13.07
N ALA A 606 6.57 -43.15 13.03
CA ALA A 606 5.93 -43.66 11.81
C ALA A 606 5.10 -42.60 11.05
N ASN A 607 4.50 -41.63 11.76
CA ASN A 607 3.73 -40.56 11.14
C ASN A 607 4.63 -39.59 10.35
N LEU A 608 5.69 -39.07 10.98
CA LEU A 608 6.63 -38.16 10.30
C LEU A 608 7.40 -38.87 9.17
N ASP A 609 7.69 -40.16 9.33
CA ASP A 609 8.32 -40.99 8.30
C ASP A 609 7.54 -41.06 6.99
N ALA A 610 6.22 -40.99 7.06
CA ALA A 610 5.31 -41.06 5.91
C ALA A 610 4.80 -39.68 5.47
N SER A 611 5.18 -38.61 6.18
CA SER A 611 4.71 -37.25 5.94
C SER A 611 5.60 -36.50 4.97
N ILE A 612 4.99 -35.64 4.18
CA ILE A 612 5.69 -34.65 3.35
C ILE A 612 6.01 -33.48 4.27
N VAL A 613 7.28 -33.12 4.34
CA VAL A 613 7.71 -31.96 5.11
C VAL A 613 7.59 -30.73 4.23
N TYR A 614 6.77 -29.77 4.63
CA TYR A 614 6.56 -28.53 3.87
C TYR A 614 7.51 -27.42 4.34
N ASP A 615 7.76 -27.32 5.65
CA ASP A 615 8.51 -26.19 6.22
C ASP A 615 9.20 -26.57 7.55
N LEU A 616 10.35 -25.94 7.81
CA LEU A 616 11.23 -26.13 8.96
C LEU A 616 11.66 -24.79 9.55
N ASP A 617 11.51 -24.66 10.88
CA ASP A 617 12.11 -23.54 11.59
C ASP A 617 12.59 -23.96 12.98
N GLY A 618 13.50 -23.20 13.58
CA GLY A 618 13.93 -23.41 14.95
C GLY A 618 15.15 -22.57 15.33
N PRO A 619 15.48 -22.50 16.62
CA PRO A 619 16.68 -21.81 17.10
C PRO A 619 17.95 -22.44 16.54
N THR A 620 19.02 -21.64 16.46
CA THR A 620 20.37 -22.04 16.03
C THR A 620 21.05 -23.12 16.88
N THR A 621 20.42 -23.56 17.97
CA THR A 621 20.98 -24.51 18.95
C THR A 621 20.20 -25.81 19.16
N SER A 622 18.96 -25.96 18.64
CA SER A 622 17.94 -27.01 18.95
C SER A 622 16.87 -26.52 19.94
N PRO A 623 15.58 -26.90 19.80
CA PRO A 623 14.96 -27.88 18.87
C PRO A 623 14.76 -27.39 17.42
N VAL A 624 14.25 -28.26 16.53
CA VAL A 624 13.66 -27.90 15.22
C VAL A 624 12.16 -28.19 15.26
N TYR A 625 11.37 -27.37 14.59
CA TYR A 625 9.94 -27.52 14.41
C TYR A 625 9.65 -27.83 12.94
N VAL A 626 8.66 -28.68 12.70
CA VAL A 626 8.38 -29.24 11.36
C VAL A 626 6.89 -29.15 11.09
N ALA A 627 6.53 -28.44 10.01
CA ALA A 627 5.19 -28.48 9.43
C ALA A 627 5.17 -29.54 8.32
N ALA A 628 4.21 -30.46 8.39
CA ALA A 628 4.13 -31.59 7.47
C ALA A 628 2.68 -32.05 7.22
N SER A 629 2.50 -32.85 6.17
CA SER A 629 1.19 -33.44 5.81
C SER A 629 0.62 -34.43 6.83
N GLY A 630 1.39 -34.83 7.84
CA GLY A 630 0.92 -35.71 8.93
C GLY A 630 0.84 -35.02 10.28
N GLY A 631 1.09 -33.72 10.35
CA GLY A 631 1.00 -32.95 11.59
C GLY A 631 2.14 -31.97 11.80
N LEU A 632 2.24 -31.51 13.05
CA LEU A 632 3.24 -30.56 13.53
C LEU A 632 4.18 -31.29 14.49
N PHE A 633 5.48 -31.20 14.29
CA PHE A 633 6.46 -31.97 15.06
C PHE A 633 7.54 -31.08 15.68
N ARG A 634 8.05 -31.49 16.84
CA ARG A 634 9.23 -30.91 17.49
C ARG A 634 10.32 -31.98 17.57
N GLY A 635 11.45 -31.72 16.93
CA GLY A 635 12.62 -32.60 16.90
C GLY A 635 13.76 -32.07 17.77
N GLU A 636 14.36 -32.95 18.56
CA GLU A 636 15.56 -32.64 19.34
C GLU A 636 16.58 -33.77 19.19
N LEU A 637 17.86 -33.39 19.12
CA LEU A 637 18.95 -34.35 19.08
C LEU A 637 19.85 -34.13 20.30
N SER A 638 19.69 -35.01 21.30
CA SER A 638 20.49 -35.08 22.52
C SER A 638 21.11 -36.47 22.66
N GLY A 639 21.97 -36.84 21.72
CA GLY A 639 22.61 -38.18 21.63
C GLY A 639 21.79 -39.23 20.87
N SER A 640 20.46 -39.11 20.88
CA SER A 640 19.52 -39.82 19.98
C SER A 640 18.44 -38.85 19.51
N TRP A 641 17.79 -39.18 18.40
CA TRP A 641 16.64 -38.41 17.90
C TRP A 641 15.45 -38.56 18.85
N ILE A 642 14.91 -37.42 19.31
CA ILE A 642 13.71 -37.35 20.14
C ILE A 642 12.71 -36.51 19.36
N TRP A 643 11.60 -37.13 18.95
CA TRP A 643 10.50 -36.46 18.26
C TRP A 643 9.28 -36.40 19.15
N THR A 644 8.64 -35.24 19.18
CA THR A 644 7.35 -35.01 19.84
C THR A 644 6.34 -34.62 18.78
N ASP A 645 5.26 -35.39 18.67
CA ASP A 645 4.10 -35.05 17.85
C ASP A 645 3.26 -33.99 18.58
N MET A 646 3.36 -32.75 18.12
CA MET A 646 2.76 -31.58 18.78
C MET A 646 1.23 -31.59 18.69
N SER A 647 0.66 -32.31 17.73
CA SER A 647 -0.80 -32.49 17.62
C SER A 647 -1.38 -33.24 18.82
N THR A 648 -0.58 -34.09 19.47
CA THR A 648 -1.01 -34.85 20.66
C THR A 648 -0.89 -34.06 21.97
N VAL A 649 -0.08 -33.00 21.96
CA VAL A 649 0.24 -32.23 23.17
C VAL A 649 -0.58 -30.94 23.27
N THR A 650 -1.23 -30.55 22.17
CA THR A 650 -2.05 -29.33 22.09
C THR A 650 -3.47 -29.68 21.65
N SER A 651 -4.45 -28.85 22.01
CA SER A 651 -5.84 -29.02 21.56
C SER A 651 -6.06 -28.51 20.13
N ILE A 652 -5.04 -28.60 19.26
CA ILE A 652 -5.19 -28.21 17.86
C ILE A 652 -6.12 -29.22 17.19
N PRO A 653 -7.06 -28.80 16.32
CA PRO A 653 -8.01 -29.72 15.73
C PRO A 653 -7.28 -30.89 15.06
N THR A 654 -7.58 -32.10 15.50
CA THR A 654 -7.06 -33.36 14.93
C THR A 654 -7.60 -33.65 13.51
N GLY A 655 -8.13 -32.62 12.83
CA GLY A 655 -8.70 -32.68 11.49
C GLY A 655 -8.07 -31.70 10.50
N ALA A 656 -7.10 -30.87 10.92
CA ALA A 656 -6.24 -30.16 9.97
C ALA A 656 -5.38 -31.22 9.28
N ALA A 657 -5.69 -31.50 8.01
CA ALA A 657 -5.02 -32.55 7.26
C ALA A 657 -3.54 -32.23 7.02
N GLU A 658 -3.18 -30.94 6.91
CA GLU A 658 -1.83 -30.53 6.51
C GLU A 658 -1.41 -29.23 7.23
N TYR A 659 -0.19 -29.19 7.74
CA TYR A 659 0.45 -27.96 8.20
C TYR A 659 1.44 -27.53 7.13
N LYS A 660 1.30 -26.31 6.60
CA LYS A 660 2.09 -25.83 5.45
C LYS A 660 3.30 -25.01 5.87
N ALA A 661 3.19 -24.28 6.98
CA ALA A 661 4.26 -23.40 7.46
C ALA A 661 4.42 -23.44 8.99
N VAL A 662 5.63 -23.16 9.47
CA VAL A 662 6.00 -23.04 10.88
C VAL A 662 7.05 -21.94 11.07
N THR A 663 6.93 -21.14 12.12
CA THR A 663 8.00 -20.21 12.48
C THR A 663 8.20 -20.06 13.99
N TYR A 664 9.46 -19.98 14.42
CA TYR A 664 9.88 -19.96 15.81
C TYR A 664 10.12 -18.53 16.32
N ASN A 665 9.61 -18.22 17.52
CA ASN A 665 9.94 -16.99 18.23
C ASN A 665 11.18 -17.17 19.13
N PRO A 666 12.33 -16.51 18.83
CA PRO A 666 13.54 -16.61 19.63
C PRO A 666 13.48 -15.89 20.98
N ALA A 667 12.51 -15.01 21.21
CA ALA A 667 12.33 -14.25 22.44
C ALA A 667 10.89 -14.41 22.98
N PRO A 668 10.51 -15.60 23.49
CA PRO A 668 9.20 -15.81 24.09
C PRO A 668 9.01 -14.90 25.31
N GLY A 669 8.24 -13.83 25.15
CA GLY A 669 7.87 -12.95 26.27
C GLY A 669 7.03 -13.70 27.31
N GLY A 670 7.00 -13.18 28.55
CA GLY A 670 6.05 -13.66 29.57
C GLY A 670 6.42 -14.98 30.28
N GLY A 671 7.70 -15.36 30.28
CA GLY A 671 8.20 -16.50 31.07
C GLY A 671 7.95 -17.87 30.43
N CYS A 672 7.67 -17.91 29.13
CA CYS A 672 7.59 -19.14 28.36
C CYS A 672 8.99 -19.55 27.88
N ALA A 673 9.24 -20.86 27.80
CA ALA A 673 10.52 -21.40 27.35
C ALA A 673 10.59 -21.46 25.81
N GLU A 674 9.45 -21.69 25.16
CA GLU A 674 9.34 -21.80 23.71
C GLU A 674 8.03 -21.14 23.25
N GLU A 675 8.07 -20.51 22.08
CA GLU A 675 6.92 -19.98 21.38
C GLU A 675 7.15 -20.14 19.88
N PHE A 676 6.12 -20.57 19.16
CA PHE A 676 6.17 -20.68 17.70
C PHE A 676 4.77 -20.61 17.12
N TYR A 677 4.69 -20.48 15.80
CA TYR A 677 3.46 -20.30 15.03
C TYR A 677 3.41 -21.36 13.96
N ALA A 678 2.22 -21.84 13.63
CA ALA A 678 2.03 -22.85 12.60
C ALA A 678 0.76 -22.55 11.81
N ALA A 679 0.79 -22.81 10.51
CA ALA A 679 -0.34 -22.59 9.61
C ALA A 679 -0.92 -23.91 9.08
N THR A 680 -2.24 -24.03 9.04
CA THR A 680 -2.98 -25.17 8.48
C THR A 680 -3.72 -24.76 7.22
N GLY A 681 -3.00 -24.38 6.16
CA GLY A 681 -3.63 -23.76 4.98
C GLY A 681 -4.28 -22.44 5.36
N ASP A 682 -5.55 -22.45 5.76
CA ASP A 682 -6.35 -21.26 6.02
C ASP A 682 -6.22 -20.65 7.45
N GLN A 683 -5.57 -21.32 8.40
CA GLN A 683 -5.55 -20.89 9.80
C GLN A 683 -4.17 -20.82 10.43
N ILE A 684 -3.93 -19.81 11.27
CA ILE A 684 -2.68 -19.60 12.01
C ILE A 684 -2.89 -19.87 13.50
N TYR A 685 -2.07 -20.77 14.02
CA TYR A 685 -2.02 -21.16 15.43
C TYR A 685 -0.75 -20.60 16.07
N ARG A 686 -0.90 -20.07 17.28
CA ARG A 686 0.22 -19.79 18.18
C ARG A 686 0.34 -20.89 19.21
N LEU A 687 1.53 -21.45 19.34
CA LEU A 687 1.89 -22.47 20.30
C LEU A 687 2.89 -21.90 21.30
N ARG A 688 2.68 -22.20 22.59
CA ARG A 688 3.58 -21.78 23.67
C ARG A 688 3.86 -22.91 24.64
N LEU A 689 5.10 -23.01 25.09
CA LEU A 689 5.51 -23.86 26.20
C LEU A 689 5.80 -22.98 27.42
N CYS A 690 4.83 -22.86 28.33
CA CYS A 690 4.96 -22.04 29.53
C CYS A 690 4.82 -22.93 30.77
N GLY A 691 5.78 -22.86 31.70
CA GLY A 691 5.74 -23.68 32.92
C GLY A 691 5.72 -25.20 32.67
N GLY A 692 6.25 -25.65 31.53
CA GLY A 692 6.30 -27.07 31.15
C GLY A 692 5.00 -27.64 30.56
N SER A 693 4.00 -26.81 30.28
CA SER A 693 2.77 -27.22 29.59
C SER A 693 2.60 -26.46 28.28
N TRP A 694 2.12 -27.16 27.26
CA TRP A 694 1.81 -26.55 25.97
C TRP A 694 0.41 -25.92 25.98
N SER A 695 0.28 -24.77 25.30
CA SER A 695 -0.99 -24.14 24.99
C SER A 695 -1.01 -23.72 23.53
N SER A 696 -2.15 -23.89 22.86
CA SER A 696 -2.40 -23.34 21.53
C SER A 696 -3.46 -22.24 21.58
N THR A 697 -3.37 -21.28 20.66
CA THR A 697 -4.37 -20.23 20.47
C THR A 697 -4.53 -19.97 18.98
N LEU A 698 -5.76 -20.08 18.48
CA LEU A 698 -6.08 -19.66 17.11
C LEU A 698 -5.98 -18.13 17.05
N ILE A 699 -5.15 -17.62 16.15
CA ILE A 699 -4.94 -16.18 15.99
C ILE A 699 -5.74 -15.61 14.83
N SER A 700 -6.03 -16.42 13.82
CA SER A 700 -6.86 -16.04 12.68
C SER A 700 -8.29 -16.57 12.83
N PRO A 701 -9.23 -15.77 13.35
CA PRO A 701 -10.62 -16.20 13.49
C PRO A 701 -11.34 -16.32 12.14
N THR A 702 -10.76 -15.76 11.07
CA THR A 702 -11.24 -15.90 9.68
C THR A 702 -10.24 -16.75 8.90
N PRO A 703 -10.72 -17.72 8.11
CA PRO A 703 -9.86 -18.47 7.20
C PRO A 703 -9.21 -17.52 6.18
N PHE A 704 -7.92 -17.73 5.92
CA PHE A 704 -7.14 -17.10 4.85
C PHE A 704 -7.11 -17.99 3.61
N GLU A 705 -6.65 -17.44 2.48
CA GLU A 705 -6.10 -18.27 1.40
C GLU A 705 -4.82 -18.96 1.91
N ASP A 706 -4.52 -20.15 1.40
CA ASP A 706 -3.48 -21.06 1.90
C ASP A 706 -2.19 -20.33 2.33
N VAL A 707 -1.96 -20.27 3.64
CA VAL A 707 -0.77 -19.69 4.26
C VAL A 707 0.37 -20.69 4.12
N ASN A 708 1.12 -20.52 3.04
CA ASN A 708 2.26 -21.37 2.69
C ASN A 708 3.59 -20.92 3.31
N VAL A 709 3.67 -19.68 3.83
CA VAL A 709 4.87 -19.14 4.48
C VAL A 709 4.50 -18.40 5.76
N LEU A 710 5.26 -18.63 6.83
CA LEU A 710 5.18 -17.88 8.08
C LEU A 710 6.56 -17.31 8.42
N LEU A 711 6.60 -16.03 8.78
CA LEU A 711 7.83 -15.39 9.26
C LEU A 711 7.61 -14.80 10.64
N TRP A 712 8.44 -15.19 11.59
CA TRP A 712 8.40 -14.58 12.90
C TRP A 712 8.89 -13.13 12.86
N ASP A 713 7.95 -12.20 12.95
CA ASP A 713 8.21 -10.78 13.17
C ASP A 713 7.14 -10.13 14.07
N GLU A 714 7.35 -8.87 14.47
CA GLU A 714 6.37 -8.03 15.15
C GLU A 714 5.05 -7.91 14.35
N LEU A 715 5.08 -8.18 13.04
CA LEU A 715 3.91 -8.21 12.18
C LEU A 715 2.90 -9.32 12.53
N ILE A 716 3.37 -10.55 12.86
CA ILE A 716 2.48 -11.63 13.36
C ILE A 716 1.95 -11.28 14.75
N ALA A 717 2.70 -10.51 15.54
CA ALA A 717 2.18 -9.94 16.77
C ALA A 717 1.12 -8.86 16.52
N GLY A 718 1.02 -8.30 15.30
CA GLY A 718 0.08 -7.25 14.90
C GLY A 718 -1.21 -7.73 14.21
N THR A 719 -1.27 -8.96 13.68
CA THR A 719 -2.44 -9.44 12.94
C THR A 719 -3.57 -9.93 13.87
N SER A 720 -4.56 -9.05 14.02
CA SER A 720 -5.96 -9.26 14.43
C SER A 720 -6.33 -9.56 15.91
N SER A 721 -5.43 -9.96 16.82
CA SER A 721 -5.80 -10.17 18.25
C SER A 721 -5.08 -9.28 19.28
N SER A 722 -4.03 -8.57 18.91
CA SER A 722 -3.23 -7.71 19.82
C SER A 722 -3.66 -6.23 19.88
N LEU A 723 -4.57 -5.79 19.00
CA LEU A 723 -5.20 -4.46 19.09
C LEU A 723 -5.91 -4.23 20.44
N SER A 724 -6.22 -5.30 21.20
CA SER A 724 -6.81 -5.21 22.53
C SER A 724 -5.80 -5.23 23.69
N SER A 725 -4.63 -5.87 23.56
CA SER A 725 -3.60 -5.92 24.61
C SER A 725 -2.61 -4.74 24.53
N LEU A 726 -2.44 -4.13 23.35
CA LEU A 726 -1.79 -2.82 23.22
C LEU A 726 -2.57 -1.69 23.91
N GLY A 727 -3.87 -1.89 24.20
CA GLY A 727 -4.70 -0.86 24.84
C GLY A 727 -4.24 -0.42 26.24
N HIS A 728 -3.45 -1.21 26.97
CA HIS A 728 -2.89 -0.80 28.28
C HIS A 728 -1.47 -0.20 28.17
N ALA A 729 -0.61 -0.77 27.33
CA ALA A 729 0.72 -0.23 27.07
C ALA A 729 0.65 1.11 26.31
N SER A 730 -0.14 1.17 25.22
CA SER A 730 -0.42 2.39 24.46
C SER A 730 -0.99 3.49 25.35
N ARG A 731 -1.99 3.20 26.20
CA ARG A 731 -2.56 4.22 27.09
C ARG A 731 -1.54 4.79 28.09
N THR A 732 -0.58 4.00 28.55
CA THR A 732 0.45 4.46 29.49
C THR A 732 1.48 5.31 28.76
N ILE A 733 1.89 4.89 27.57
CA ILE A 733 2.79 5.61 26.67
C ILE A 733 2.19 6.95 26.23
N THR A 734 0.95 6.95 25.71
CA THR A 734 0.22 8.17 25.32
C THR A 734 0.00 9.11 26.50
N LYS A 735 -0.35 8.59 27.69
CA LYS A 735 -0.47 9.42 28.90
C LYS A 735 0.86 10.02 29.34
N CYS A 736 1.95 9.30 29.15
CA CYS A 736 3.29 9.77 29.48
C CYS A 736 3.71 10.89 28.52
N ARG A 737 3.54 10.71 27.19
CA ARG A 737 3.83 11.74 26.18
C ARG A 737 2.99 13.01 26.36
N ALA A 738 1.67 12.87 26.45
CA ALA A 738 0.78 14.00 26.75
C ALA A 738 1.07 14.63 28.13
N GLY A 739 1.66 13.85 29.05
CA GLY A 739 2.19 14.29 30.33
C GLY A 739 3.39 15.22 30.18
N PHE A 740 4.40 14.75 29.45
CA PHE A 740 5.63 15.45 29.09
C PHE A 740 5.32 16.79 28.44
N ASP A 741 4.53 16.81 27.37
CA ASP A 741 4.24 18.05 26.63
C ASP A 741 3.53 19.08 27.50
N LYS A 742 2.54 18.65 28.30
CA LYS A 742 1.82 19.55 29.20
C LYS A 742 2.73 20.15 30.28
N VAL A 743 3.67 19.37 30.81
CA VAL A 743 4.62 19.81 31.84
C VAL A 743 5.63 20.79 31.24
N ARG A 744 6.25 20.42 30.11
CA ARG A 744 7.17 21.26 29.32
C ARG A 744 6.56 22.63 29.03
N ASP A 745 5.37 22.64 28.43
CA ASP A 745 4.60 23.85 28.14
C ASP A 745 4.33 24.73 29.37
N THR A 746 3.99 24.10 30.49
CA THR A 746 3.65 24.81 31.72
C THR A 746 4.88 25.43 32.34
N TYR A 747 6.02 24.75 32.27
CA TYR A 747 7.31 25.25 32.70
C TYR A 747 7.75 26.43 31.84
N ILE A 748 7.83 26.29 30.52
CA ILE A 748 8.22 27.35 29.57
C ILE A 748 7.40 28.62 29.82
N ARG A 749 6.05 28.51 29.87
CA ARG A 749 5.17 29.67 30.11
C ARG A 749 5.41 30.33 31.46
N SER A 750 5.67 29.54 32.50
CA SER A 750 5.88 30.05 33.86
C SER A 750 7.23 30.75 34.00
N SER A 751 8.28 30.12 33.46
CA SER A 751 9.65 30.60 33.47
C SER A 751 9.80 31.87 32.61
N ALA A 752 9.31 31.86 31.37
CA ALA A 752 9.30 33.05 30.51
C ALA A 752 8.55 34.23 31.17
N LYS A 753 7.43 33.97 31.85
CA LYS A 753 6.69 35.01 32.59
C LYS A 753 7.46 35.54 33.81
N ALA A 754 8.21 34.67 34.50
CA ALA A 754 9.04 35.06 35.65
C ALA A 754 10.20 35.96 35.21
N TRP A 755 10.92 35.54 34.17
CA TRP A 755 12.02 36.30 33.57
C TRP A 755 11.57 37.62 32.96
N ARG A 756 10.50 37.62 32.16
CA ARG A 756 9.92 38.85 31.60
C ARG A 756 9.55 39.85 32.69
N GLY A 757 8.94 39.39 33.77
CA GLY A 757 8.63 40.24 34.92
C GLY A 757 9.87 40.79 35.63
N CYS A 758 10.99 40.06 35.57
CA CYS A 758 12.27 40.53 36.06
C CYS A 758 12.88 41.59 35.15
N PHE A 759 12.97 41.34 33.84
CA PHE A 759 13.50 42.29 32.87
C PHE A 759 12.69 43.59 32.84
N ASP A 760 11.35 43.51 32.86
CA ASP A 760 10.46 44.66 32.99
C ASP A 760 10.77 45.53 34.23
N ALA A 761 11.20 44.90 35.33
CA ALA A 761 11.57 45.59 36.57
C ALA A 761 13.01 46.12 36.54
N SER A 762 13.93 45.37 35.92
CA SER A 762 15.32 45.76 35.67
C SER A 762 15.37 47.06 34.84
N LEU A 763 14.60 47.11 33.74
CA LEU A 763 14.38 48.30 32.90
C LEU A 763 13.71 49.49 33.63
N LYS A 764 13.45 49.41 34.94
CA LYS A 764 12.98 50.56 35.75
C LYS A 764 13.96 50.93 36.87
N SER A 765 14.81 50.01 37.28
CA SER A 765 15.56 50.10 38.55
C SER A 765 17.03 49.71 38.44
N GLY A 766 17.50 49.22 37.28
CA GLY A 766 18.87 48.74 37.07
C GLY A 766 19.21 47.45 37.81
N ASN A 767 18.24 46.78 38.43
CA ASN A 767 18.48 45.54 39.19
C ASN A 767 18.83 44.38 38.24
N SER A 768 19.76 43.51 38.65
CA SER A 768 20.10 42.29 37.90
C SER A 768 18.97 41.25 37.97
N CYS A 769 18.91 40.38 36.96
CA CYS A 769 18.01 39.23 36.91
C CYS A 769 18.78 37.91 37.09
N PRO A 770 18.21 36.92 37.80
CA PRO A 770 16.86 36.91 38.37
C PRO A 770 16.80 37.63 39.74
N SER A 771 15.77 38.47 39.94
CA SER A 771 15.45 39.01 41.27
C SER A 771 14.99 37.90 42.23
N ALA A 772 15.05 38.11 43.56
CA ALA A 772 14.54 37.14 44.54
C ALA A 772 13.09 36.69 44.27
N LYS A 773 12.25 37.60 43.75
CA LYS A 773 10.86 37.30 43.36
C LYS A 773 10.77 36.48 42.07
N ALA A 774 11.71 36.66 41.14
CA ALA A 774 11.79 35.86 39.92
C ALA A 774 12.36 34.47 40.22
N ALA A 775 13.42 34.37 41.02
CA ALA A 775 13.98 33.11 41.51
C ALA A 775 12.90 32.25 42.21
N ALA A 776 12.16 32.83 43.17
CA ALA A 776 11.06 32.12 43.84
C ALA A 776 9.90 31.68 42.91
N LYS A 777 9.77 32.28 41.72
CA LYS A 777 8.80 31.84 40.71
C LYS A 777 9.37 30.75 39.79
N LEU A 778 10.66 30.80 39.49
CA LEU A 778 11.38 29.76 38.76
C LEU A 778 11.41 28.47 39.58
N ASP A 779 11.72 28.55 40.88
CA ASP A 779 11.67 27.40 41.78
C ASP A 779 10.28 26.74 41.79
N LYS A 780 9.22 27.57 41.83
CA LYS A 780 7.82 27.10 41.74
C LYS A 780 7.44 26.55 40.36
N ALA A 781 8.14 26.94 39.30
CA ALA A 781 7.95 26.36 37.98
C ALA A 781 8.65 25.00 37.90
N THR A 782 9.88 24.89 38.40
CA THR A 782 10.64 23.64 38.47
C THR A 782 9.92 22.59 39.30
N GLN A 783 9.34 22.96 40.45
CA GLN A 783 8.52 22.05 41.27
C GLN A 783 7.25 21.51 40.57
N LYS A 784 6.88 22.03 39.40
CA LYS A 784 5.75 21.51 38.59
C LYS A 784 6.21 20.54 37.51
N ILE A 785 7.51 20.34 37.36
CA ILE A 785 8.07 19.25 36.57
C ILE A 785 7.96 18.00 37.45
N ASP A 786 6.80 17.33 37.34
CA ASP A 786 6.47 16.07 38.03
C ASP A 786 5.76 15.17 37.01
N LEU A 787 6.55 14.33 36.35
CA LEU A 787 6.13 13.31 35.39
C LEU A 787 5.84 11.98 36.08
N SER A 788 6.30 11.76 37.32
CA SER A 788 6.11 10.53 38.09
C SER A 788 4.63 10.10 38.23
N ARG A 789 3.69 11.04 38.14
CA ARG A 789 2.24 10.76 38.20
C ARG A 789 1.65 10.26 36.89
N LYS A 790 2.39 10.33 35.78
CA LYS A 790 1.91 10.08 34.42
C LYS A 790 2.79 9.15 33.61
N CYS A 791 4.05 9.01 34.00
CA CYS A 791 5.06 8.18 33.36
C CYS A 791 5.60 7.14 34.37
N SER A 792 5.90 5.95 33.87
CA SER A 792 6.77 4.97 34.52
C SER A 792 8.10 4.91 33.76
N ASP A 793 9.16 4.38 34.38
CA ASP A 793 10.45 4.19 33.70
C ASP A 793 10.32 3.30 32.46
N ASP A 794 9.45 2.28 32.51
CA ASP A 794 9.13 1.43 31.35
C ASP A 794 8.54 2.23 30.19
N ALA A 795 7.65 3.20 30.48
CA ALA A 795 7.07 4.05 29.45
C ALA A 795 8.09 5.04 28.87
N VAL A 796 9.07 5.48 29.67
CA VAL A 796 10.17 6.32 29.22
C VAL A 796 11.12 5.55 28.30
N THR A 797 11.46 4.32 28.70
CA THR A 797 12.31 3.42 27.90
C THR A 797 11.61 3.02 26.60
N ALA A 798 10.32 2.68 26.65
CA ALA A 798 9.54 2.33 25.46
C ALA A 798 9.38 3.48 24.47
N LEU A 799 9.36 4.72 24.95
CA LEU A 799 9.35 5.90 24.08
C LEU A 799 10.73 6.23 23.53
N GLY A 800 11.83 5.81 24.18
CA GLY A 800 13.20 5.84 23.66
C GLY A 800 13.51 7.00 22.71
N ALA A 801 13.72 6.68 21.42
CA ALA A 801 14.08 7.65 20.38
C ALA A 801 12.99 8.69 20.04
N SER A 802 11.75 8.48 20.50
CA SER A 802 10.60 9.33 20.21
C SER A 802 10.52 10.62 21.06
N TRP A 803 11.44 10.83 22.00
CA TRP A 803 11.51 12.07 22.78
C TRP A 803 12.12 13.21 21.96
N PRO A 804 11.50 14.41 21.93
CA PRO A 804 12.03 15.53 21.16
C PRO A 804 13.34 16.07 21.76
N GLY A 805 14.25 16.49 20.87
CA GLY A 805 15.48 17.21 21.24
C GLY A 805 16.51 16.34 21.96
N SER A 806 17.16 16.91 22.98
CA SER A 806 18.23 16.23 23.73
C SER A 806 17.76 15.08 24.63
N CYS A 807 16.45 14.83 24.72
CA CYS A 807 15.87 13.87 25.66
C CYS A 807 15.81 12.42 25.18
N VAL A 808 16.31 12.15 23.97
CA VAL A 808 16.39 10.82 23.34
C VAL A 808 17.10 9.76 24.21
N HIS A 809 17.99 10.19 25.12
CA HIS A 809 18.78 9.30 25.98
C HIS A 809 18.15 9.02 27.35
N ALA A 810 16.99 9.61 27.66
CA ALA A 810 16.36 9.40 28.96
C ALA A 810 15.82 7.96 29.05
N GLN A 811 16.27 7.21 30.06
CA GLN A 811 15.79 5.85 30.35
C GLN A 811 14.86 5.82 31.57
N THR A 812 14.96 6.85 32.42
CA THR A 812 14.14 6.98 33.62
C THR A 812 13.32 8.28 33.63
N VAL A 813 12.23 8.30 34.41
CA VAL A 813 11.41 9.50 34.62
C VAL A 813 12.25 10.66 35.16
N SER A 814 13.22 10.38 36.04
CA SER A 814 14.10 11.42 36.62
C SER A 814 15.05 12.03 35.58
N GLU A 815 15.60 11.21 34.68
CA GLU A 815 16.43 11.70 33.57
C GLU A 815 15.59 12.52 32.58
N LEU A 816 14.37 12.06 32.28
CA LEU A 816 13.44 12.76 31.41
C LEU A 816 13.03 14.13 31.97
N GLU A 817 12.78 14.23 33.28
CA GLU A 817 12.49 15.50 33.95
C GLU A 817 13.69 16.46 33.93
N THR A 818 14.91 15.94 34.11
CA THR A 818 16.15 16.71 34.05
C THR A 818 16.36 17.26 32.65
N CYS A 819 16.24 16.40 31.65
CA CYS A 819 16.38 16.81 30.25
C CYS A 819 15.30 17.83 29.84
N LEU A 820 14.03 17.58 30.18
CA LEU A 820 12.93 18.51 29.91
C LEU A 820 13.25 19.90 30.45
N LYS A 821 13.81 19.98 31.66
CA LYS A 821 14.20 21.24 32.28
C LYS A 821 15.31 21.94 31.50
N GLU A 822 16.35 21.22 31.09
CA GLU A 822 17.49 21.77 30.34
C GLU A 822 17.07 22.29 28.94
N ASP A 823 16.28 21.50 28.21
CA ASP A 823 15.73 21.87 26.91
C ASP A 823 14.82 23.10 27.04
N ALA A 824 13.91 23.09 28.02
CA ALA A 824 13.01 24.21 28.25
C ALA A 824 13.71 25.47 28.76
N ASP A 825 14.78 25.35 29.55
CA ASP A 825 15.60 26.49 29.97
C ASP A 825 16.36 27.11 28.79
N THR A 826 16.88 26.28 27.88
CA THR A 826 17.52 26.72 26.64
C THR A 826 16.55 27.51 25.77
N LEU A 827 15.32 26.99 25.61
CA LEU A 827 14.26 27.69 24.89
C LEU A 827 13.85 29.00 25.59
N VAL A 828 13.71 29.01 26.92
CA VAL A 828 13.38 30.23 27.65
C VAL A 828 14.50 31.27 27.52
N ALA A 829 15.77 30.85 27.52
CA ALA A 829 16.91 31.74 27.30
C ALA A 829 16.89 32.35 25.90
N SER A 830 16.70 31.54 24.85
CA SER A 830 16.60 32.02 23.47
C SER A 830 15.40 32.98 23.28
N GLN A 831 14.26 32.68 23.91
CA GLN A 831 13.09 33.57 23.91
C GLN A 831 13.37 34.92 24.56
N LEU A 832 14.17 34.95 25.62
CA LEU A 832 14.47 36.17 26.35
C LEU A 832 15.48 37.03 25.59
N GLU A 833 16.48 36.40 25.00
CA GLU A 833 17.39 37.04 24.05
C GLU A 833 16.62 37.64 22.87
N ARG A 834 15.64 36.90 22.32
CA ARG A 834 14.75 37.40 21.27
C ARG A 834 13.83 38.55 21.74
N GLN A 835 13.43 38.59 23.02
CA GLN A 835 12.54 39.64 23.52
C GLN A 835 13.25 40.94 23.95
N TYR A 836 14.50 40.86 24.38
CA TYR A 836 15.20 41.97 25.03
C TYR A 836 16.60 42.26 24.49
N GLY A 837 17.15 41.39 23.63
CA GLY A 837 18.55 41.42 23.19
C GLY A 837 19.53 40.99 24.28
N ALA A 838 20.81 40.85 23.92
CA ALA A 838 21.87 40.42 24.85
C ALA A 838 22.18 41.44 25.98
N ASP A 839 21.83 42.72 25.80
CA ASP A 839 22.36 43.83 26.63
C ASP A 839 21.27 44.73 27.25
N VAL A 840 20.38 44.12 28.04
CA VAL A 840 19.21 44.79 28.66
C VAL A 840 19.60 45.85 29.70
N ALA A 841 20.82 45.78 30.26
CA ALA A 841 21.25 46.59 31.39
C ALA A 841 21.64 48.05 31.03
N ALA A 842 21.79 48.39 29.74
CA ALA A 842 22.33 49.68 29.30
C ALA A 842 21.27 50.75 28.94
N ARG A 843 19.97 50.49 29.13
CA ARG A 843 18.90 51.34 28.56
C ARG A 843 18.13 52.14 29.61
N GLY A 844 17.84 53.40 29.27
CA GLY A 844 16.95 54.28 30.03
C GLY A 844 16.19 55.25 29.12
N GLY A 845 14.91 55.52 29.41
CA GLY A 845 14.11 56.56 28.75
C GLY A 845 12.84 56.05 28.04
N THR A 846 12.38 56.75 26.99
CA THR A 846 11.20 56.36 26.18
C THR A 846 11.39 55.00 25.49
N ALA A 847 12.64 54.65 25.16
CA ALA A 847 13.06 53.34 24.70
C ALA A 847 12.59 52.19 25.63
N ASP A 848 12.53 52.42 26.94
CA ASP A 848 12.11 51.39 27.90
C ASP A 848 10.62 51.05 27.79
N LYS A 849 9.78 52.04 27.45
CA LYS A 849 8.34 51.83 27.31
C LYS A 849 8.05 51.04 26.03
N CYS A 850 8.74 51.38 24.94
CA CYS A 850 8.62 50.69 23.68
C CYS A 850 9.17 49.25 23.76
N GLN A 851 10.38 49.04 24.31
CA GLN A 851 10.95 47.69 24.48
C GLN A 851 10.06 46.78 25.35
N LYS A 852 9.49 47.31 26.44
CA LYS A 852 8.52 46.56 27.27
C LYS A 852 7.28 46.17 26.48
N ALA A 853 6.81 47.01 25.57
CA ALA A 853 5.66 46.71 24.72
C ALA A 853 6.01 45.61 23.71
N ILE A 854 7.16 45.71 23.05
CA ILE A 854 7.70 44.69 22.12
C ILE A 854 7.81 43.32 22.82
N GLY A 855 8.52 43.25 23.96
CA GLY A 855 8.70 41.99 24.69
C GLY A 855 7.40 41.39 25.24
N ARG A 856 6.44 42.23 25.64
CA ARG A 856 5.10 41.76 26.06
C ARG A 856 4.25 41.26 24.90
N ALA A 857 4.33 41.93 23.76
CA ALA A 857 3.57 41.61 22.56
C ALA A 857 4.07 40.29 21.96
N TYR A 858 5.39 40.16 21.75
CA TYR A 858 6.03 38.93 21.28
C TYR A 858 5.82 37.76 22.26
N GLY A 859 6.11 37.97 23.55
CA GLY A 859 5.89 36.93 24.55
C GLY A 859 4.41 36.61 24.81
N GLY A 860 3.47 37.41 24.30
CA GLY A 860 2.04 37.07 24.28
C GLY A 860 1.65 36.25 23.05
N LEU A 861 2.22 36.60 21.89
CA LEU A 861 2.09 35.88 20.63
C LEU A 861 2.61 34.43 20.74
N LEU A 862 3.83 34.26 21.22
CA LEU A 862 4.47 32.95 21.42
C LEU A 862 3.69 32.06 22.40
N GLN A 863 3.22 32.63 23.52
CA GLN A 863 2.38 31.90 24.48
C GLN A 863 1.08 31.41 23.86
N GLN A 864 0.49 32.19 22.94
CA GLN A 864 -0.69 31.75 22.21
C GLN A 864 -0.33 30.66 21.19
N ALA A 865 0.79 30.78 20.48
CA ALA A 865 1.23 29.78 19.51
C ALA A 865 1.50 28.42 20.15
N LEU A 866 2.30 28.36 21.21
CA LEU A 866 2.54 27.14 21.99
C LEU A 866 1.24 26.49 22.47
N LYS A 867 0.31 27.32 22.98
CA LYS A 867 -1.00 26.84 23.44
C LYS A 867 -1.83 26.21 22.31
N GLN A 868 -1.82 26.80 21.12
CA GLN A 868 -2.60 26.29 19.99
C GLN A 868 -1.98 25.03 19.38
N ILE A 869 -0.64 25.00 19.26
CA ILE A 869 0.10 23.82 18.79
C ILE A 869 -0.13 22.65 19.75
N SER A 870 0.09 22.84 21.06
CA SER A 870 -0.17 21.81 22.06
C SER A 870 -1.64 21.35 22.08
N LYS A 871 -2.59 22.23 21.72
CA LYS A 871 -4.00 21.83 21.59
C LYS A 871 -4.20 20.96 20.36
N CYS A 872 -3.61 21.33 19.24
CA CYS A 872 -3.66 20.60 17.98
C CYS A 872 -2.98 19.23 18.11
N GLU A 873 -1.79 19.13 18.70
CA GLU A 873 -1.06 17.86 18.87
C GLU A 873 -1.88 16.85 19.69
N ARG A 874 -2.58 17.33 20.73
CA ARG A 874 -3.54 16.50 21.49
C ARG A 874 -4.76 16.05 20.68
N GLN A 875 -5.06 16.70 19.55
CA GLN A 875 -6.10 16.24 18.63
C GLN A 875 -5.53 15.20 17.67
N ILE A 876 -4.27 15.34 17.22
CA ILE A 876 -3.55 14.28 16.49
C ILE A 876 -3.47 13.01 17.33
N GLU A 877 -3.08 13.11 18.61
CA GLU A 877 -3.01 11.95 19.53
C GLU A 877 -4.37 11.25 19.77
N LYS A 878 -5.48 11.88 19.37
CA LYS A 878 -6.84 11.32 19.48
C LYS A 878 -7.42 10.93 18.13
N ASP A 879 -6.62 11.00 17.07
CA ASP A 879 -7.06 10.78 15.69
C ASP A 879 -8.20 11.74 15.26
N GLU A 880 -8.29 12.91 15.90
CA GLU A 880 -9.28 13.95 15.57
C GLU A 880 -8.75 14.91 14.48
N GLU A 881 -7.42 14.95 14.26
CA GLU A 881 -6.72 15.82 13.30
C GLU A 881 -5.50 15.07 12.74
N THR A 882 -5.04 15.39 11.53
CA THR A 882 -3.88 14.74 10.88
C THR A 882 -2.65 15.64 10.81
N GLU A 883 -2.79 16.94 11.01
CA GLU A 883 -1.69 17.90 10.86
C GLU A 883 -1.72 19.02 11.91
N CYS A 884 -0.54 19.47 12.34
CA CYS A 884 -0.38 20.61 13.23
C CYS A 884 0.62 21.62 12.69
N PRO A 885 0.21 22.90 12.56
CA PRO A 885 -1.00 23.52 13.09
C PRO A 885 -2.17 23.36 12.11
N ASN A 886 -3.31 22.86 12.56
CA ASN A 886 -4.54 22.89 11.78
C ASN A 886 -5.03 24.33 11.52
N ALA A 887 -6.02 24.49 10.63
CA ALA A 887 -6.58 25.79 10.26
C ALA A 887 -7.07 26.60 11.48
N SER A 888 -7.62 25.94 12.51
CA SER A 888 -8.06 26.60 13.75
C SER A 888 -6.90 27.16 14.57
N ALA A 889 -5.80 26.41 14.67
CA ALA A 889 -4.58 26.83 15.36
C ALA A 889 -3.93 28.01 14.62
N LEU A 890 -3.83 27.93 13.29
CA LEU A 890 -3.25 28.98 12.45
C LEU A 890 -4.02 30.31 12.58
N SER A 891 -5.34 30.26 12.42
CA SER A 891 -6.21 31.45 12.56
C SER A 891 -6.09 32.11 13.95
N SER A 892 -5.92 31.29 14.99
CA SER A 892 -5.73 31.78 16.36
C SER A 892 -4.37 32.44 16.58
N ILE A 893 -3.32 31.96 15.89
CA ILE A 893 -1.97 32.52 15.91
C ILE A 893 -1.95 33.85 15.15
N GLU A 894 -2.52 33.91 13.95
CA GLU A 894 -2.65 35.14 13.15
C GLU A 894 -3.40 36.23 13.92
N SER A 895 -4.52 35.86 14.55
CA SER A 895 -5.28 36.77 15.41
C SER A 895 -4.45 37.30 16.58
N ALA A 896 -3.51 36.52 17.10
CA ALA A 896 -2.58 36.96 18.15
C ALA A 896 -1.48 37.88 17.61
N ALA A 897 -0.99 37.62 16.40
CA ALA A 897 -0.01 38.45 15.72
C ALA A 897 -0.57 39.87 15.47
N MET A 898 -1.83 39.96 15.02
CA MET A 898 -2.53 41.23 14.85
C MET A 898 -2.73 41.99 16.16
N ARG A 899 -3.00 41.28 17.27
CA ARG A 899 -3.07 41.89 18.61
C ARG A 899 -1.69 42.38 19.07
N SER A 900 -0.63 41.63 18.79
CA SER A 900 0.76 42.01 19.07
C SER A 900 1.10 43.35 18.40
N LEU A 901 0.82 43.47 17.10
CA LEU A 901 1.00 44.70 16.32
C LEU A 901 0.25 45.90 16.92
N SER A 902 -1.01 45.69 17.32
CA SER A 902 -1.82 46.72 17.96
C SER A 902 -1.29 47.15 19.33
N GLN A 903 -0.56 46.29 20.05
CA GLN A 903 0.06 46.63 21.33
C GLN A 903 1.34 47.44 21.13
N VAL A 904 2.19 47.05 20.16
CA VAL A 904 3.43 47.76 19.82
C VAL A 904 3.11 49.18 19.34
N SER A 905 2.20 49.31 18.37
CA SER A 905 1.77 50.61 17.81
C SER A 905 1.14 51.59 18.82
N ARG A 906 0.63 51.10 19.96
CA ARG A 906 0.11 51.97 21.03
C ARG A 906 1.19 52.53 21.97
N ALA A 907 2.37 51.91 21.96
CA ALA A 907 3.43 52.19 22.91
C ALA A 907 4.72 52.70 22.26
N CYS A 908 4.88 52.50 20.95
CA CYS A 908 6.04 52.88 20.14
C CYS A 908 5.60 53.77 18.97
N SER A 909 6.43 54.76 18.61
CA SER A 909 6.44 55.34 17.26
C SER A 909 7.49 54.67 16.36
N ASP A 910 7.51 54.98 15.06
CA ASP A 910 8.57 54.50 14.17
C ASP A 910 9.94 55.05 14.60
N GLU A 911 10.01 56.28 15.13
CA GLU A 911 11.25 56.82 15.71
C GLU A 911 11.71 56.07 16.97
N ASP A 912 10.79 55.56 17.78
CA ASP A 912 11.14 54.71 18.94
C ASP A 912 11.76 53.38 18.46
N ILE A 913 11.21 52.78 17.39
CA ILE A 913 11.73 51.53 16.79
C ILE A 913 13.13 51.76 16.19
N ALA A 914 13.29 52.82 15.40
CA ALA A 914 14.59 53.18 14.81
C ALA A 914 15.65 53.55 15.87
N SER A 915 15.24 54.03 17.05
CA SER A 915 16.16 54.27 18.16
C SER A 915 16.57 52.99 18.89
N LEU A 916 15.67 52.00 18.94
CA LEU A 916 15.93 50.69 19.55
C LEU A 916 16.81 49.80 18.67
N SER A 917 16.74 49.93 17.34
CA SER A 917 17.54 49.15 16.39
C SER A 917 19.05 49.30 16.63
N LEU A 918 19.49 50.51 17.03
CA LEU A 918 20.88 50.81 17.40
C LEU A 918 21.32 50.21 18.74
N LEU A 919 20.36 49.80 19.58
CA LEU A 919 20.62 49.25 20.91
C LEU A 919 20.40 47.73 20.96
N GLY A 920 19.78 47.15 19.93
CA GLY A 920 19.31 45.76 19.86
C GLY A 920 17.82 45.64 20.22
N THR A 921 16.92 45.48 19.27
CA THR A 921 15.49 45.28 19.54
C THR A 921 15.19 43.89 20.12
N GLY A 922 16.14 42.96 20.01
CA GLY A 922 15.92 41.53 20.20
C GLY A 922 15.30 40.91 18.94
N SER A 923 15.29 39.58 18.86
CA SER A 923 14.59 38.75 17.85
C SER A 923 15.21 38.76 16.46
N ASP A 924 16.51 39.06 16.36
CA ASP A 924 17.21 39.29 15.08
C ASP A 924 16.58 40.43 14.26
N CYS A 925 15.72 41.24 14.91
CA CYS A 925 14.96 42.34 14.30
C CYS A 925 15.68 43.68 14.39
N ASP A 926 16.99 43.67 14.63
CA ASP A 926 17.80 44.88 14.81
C ASP A 926 17.90 45.72 13.53
N THR A 927 17.42 45.21 12.40
CA THR A 927 17.30 45.95 11.14
C THR A 927 15.97 46.65 10.98
N ALA A 928 14.96 46.37 11.82
CA ALA A 928 13.65 46.99 11.73
C ALA A 928 13.71 48.45 12.17
N THR A 929 13.27 49.36 11.28
CA THR A 929 13.24 50.81 11.52
C THR A 929 11.81 51.35 11.62
N SER A 930 10.80 50.51 11.40
CA SER A 930 9.39 50.86 11.51
C SER A 930 8.59 49.78 12.25
N ILE A 931 7.40 50.15 12.74
CA ILE A 931 6.46 49.21 13.37
C ILE A 931 6.07 48.07 12.41
N SER A 932 5.98 48.35 11.10
CA SER A 932 5.64 47.34 10.09
C SER A 932 6.77 46.34 9.88
N GLU A 933 8.01 46.81 9.76
CA GLU A 933 9.19 45.94 9.63
C GLU A 933 9.39 45.09 10.88
N MET A 934 9.19 45.69 12.06
CA MET A 934 9.23 44.98 13.34
C MET A 934 8.19 43.85 13.39
N HIS A 935 7.00 44.08 12.86
CA HIS A 935 5.95 43.06 12.82
C HIS A 935 6.30 41.88 11.91
N ILE A 936 6.81 42.17 10.71
CA ILE A 936 7.25 41.15 9.76
C ILE A 936 8.34 40.31 10.42
N CYS A 937 9.37 40.96 10.95
CA CYS A 937 10.47 40.26 11.58
C CYS A 937 10.04 39.41 12.78
N GLN A 938 9.19 39.93 13.67
CA GLN A 938 8.66 39.14 14.79
C GLN A 938 7.84 37.92 14.34
N THR A 939 7.13 38.03 13.22
CA THR A 939 6.34 36.93 12.69
C THR A 939 7.25 35.87 12.07
N THR A 940 8.28 36.28 11.34
CA THR A 940 9.33 35.39 10.82
C THR A 940 10.08 34.68 11.94
N ALA A 941 10.55 35.42 12.95
CA ALA A 941 11.24 34.85 14.10
C ALA A 941 10.35 33.86 14.88
N LEU A 942 9.04 34.12 14.98
CA LEU A 942 8.10 33.16 15.55
C LEU A 942 8.00 31.90 14.68
N GLN A 943 7.95 32.03 13.35
CA GLN A 943 7.89 30.87 12.46
C GLN A 943 9.13 30.00 12.59
N GLU A 944 10.32 30.59 12.62
CA GLU A 944 11.58 29.86 12.85
C GLU A 944 11.61 29.17 14.21
N GLU A 945 11.16 29.85 15.28
CA GLU A 945 11.11 29.26 16.61
C GLU A 945 10.07 28.13 16.70
N LEU A 946 8.92 28.30 16.04
CA LEU A 946 7.94 27.24 15.91
C LEU A 946 8.49 26.09 15.08
N GLN A 947 9.34 26.35 14.10
CA GLN A 947 9.98 25.32 13.29
C GLN A 947 11.05 24.56 14.08
N SER A 948 11.85 25.23 14.91
CA SER A 948 12.80 24.56 15.82
C SER A 948 12.11 23.80 16.96
N LEU A 949 10.92 24.23 17.36
CA LEU A 949 10.07 23.47 18.29
C LEU A 949 9.35 22.31 17.62
N ARG A 950 9.19 22.41 16.30
CA ARG A 950 8.52 21.42 15.46
C ARG A 950 9.47 20.46 14.80
N THR A 951 10.79 20.64 14.84
CA THR A 951 11.75 19.74 14.19
C THR A 951 11.25 18.35 14.51
N PRO A 952 10.66 17.67 13.51
CA PRO A 952 10.40 16.27 13.65
C PRO A 952 11.77 15.67 13.98
N ILE A 953 11.77 14.55 14.67
CA ILE A 953 12.87 13.61 14.50
C ILE A 953 13.15 13.58 13.00
N SER A 954 14.31 14.09 12.60
CA SER A 954 14.61 14.53 11.24
C SER A 954 14.42 13.39 10.25
N ASP A 955 14.17 13.78 9.01
CA ASP A 955 14.25 13.02 7.76
C ASP A 955 15.66 12.42 7.50
N ASP A 956 16.32 11.88 8.52
CA ASP A 956 17.63 11.21 8.53
C ASP A 956 17.54 9.87 9.33
N PHE A 957 16.37 9.25 9.33
CA PHE A 957 16.17 7.85 9.74
C PHE A 957 15.40 7.11 8.66
#